data_AF-A0A6N7X2N3-F1
#
_entry.id   AF-A0A6N7X2N3-F1
#
_cell.length_a   1.000
_cell.length_b   1.000
_cell.length_c   1.000
_cell.angle_alpha   90.00
_cell.angle_beta   90.00
_cell.angle_gamma   90.00
#
_symmetry.space_group_name_H-M   'P 1'
#
loop_
_entity.id
_entity.type
_entity.pdbx_description
1 polymer ?
#
loop_
_entity_poly.entity_id
_entity_poly.type
_entity_poly.pdbx_seq_one_letter_code
_entity_poly.pdbx_strand_id
1 'polypeptide(L)'
;MYPVSEAFLQAVQENTRRYYWTGRITTTEGVTYEFGADDIVKGSGYISSQCCGSTEIELGTVYAAEMGITLLSNIDRYTLEDALVELFYHLRLSDGTFEEIPMGIFEVSEANRNIKTLELKAYDFMLRFDKSFNGFETIGTVYDFVSLCCKACKVEMAQSQADYEAMPNGTELLSIFTENDIETYRDVLYYVGQVLGGFFCINREGKLELRKYGNEPVMELETKHRFTSSFSDFITRYTAVSSTNMKTETAEYYHLDPDDGLTMNLGVNPLLQFGLKETREQLCMNILNDLSVVDYVPFDSETTGNPALDLGDVIRFKGGQADENRISAITSMQCKIGGKHTLKGVGKNPRLAHAKSKNDKNISGLLNQIIDNKEAGRIGIHTFTNASSFTVGESDVKIISIEFAPNEAVMAQFFGSVIVGVNADQVERSVVARGDVLIPSVEVEEVLAEGTAGNEETTDSGTTDSDAAGTDVLDETGGSSDSAVAAEEPVVIGKTKEQTLTVELPVVWKEDGQVVVHFTFEFNDSIIEIHQPEETWHSGMHSIMLYYPIENLVANYRNIFNVYARATGGTVTVDTGDCLAAIMGQSMGAGEAWDGEIRIEETIKKVKLGGVLQMTAVDENITWKIDELVKRTYSDVVPGRFGIGAFAMPVER
;
A
#
# COMPACT_ATOMS: atom_id res chain seq x y z
N MET A 1 -31.40 15.19 9.12
CA MET A 1 -32.48 14.21 9.34
C MET A 1 -33.39 14.28 8.14
N TYR A 2 -33.85 13.13 7.62
CA TYR A 2 -34.82 13.11 6.52
C TYR A 2 -36.14 13.77 6.96
N PRO A 3 -36.77 14.62 6.14
CA PRO A 3 -38.02 15.30 6.48
C PRO A 3 -39.17 14.29 6.59
N VAL A 4 -39.85 14.30 7.73
CA VAL A 4 -40.96 13.38 8.08
C VAL A 4 -42.06 14.16 8.81
N SER A 5 -43.26 13.61 8.90
CA SER A 5 -44.36 14.28 9.61
C SER A 5 -44.16 14.31 11.13
N GLU A 6 -44.80 15.27 11.81
CA GLU A 6 -44.87 15.28 13.28
C GLU A 6 -45.52 14.00 13.82
N ALA A 7 -46.48 13.41 13.08
CA ALA A 7 -47.12 12.15 13.45
C ALA A 7 -46.14 10.97 13.39
N PHE A 8 -45.23 10.95 12.40
CA PHE A 8 -44.13 9.99 12.35
C PHE A 8 -43.18 10.16 13.54
N LEU A 9 -42.77 11.40 13.84
CA LEU A 9 -41.89 11.70 14.97
C LEU A 9 -42.52 11.31 16.33
N GLN A 10 -43.84 11.32 16.44
CA GLN A 10 -44.55 10.79 17.62
C GLN A 10 -44.60 9.24 17.60
N ALA A 11 -45.03 8.64 16.49
CA ALA A 11 -45.18 7.19 16.35
C ALA A 11 -43.83 6.43 16.50
N VAL A 12 -42.72 7.03 16.05
CA VAL A 12 -41.38 6.43 16.20
C VAL A 12 -40.89 6.46 17.65
N GLN A 13 -41.49 7.25 18.54
CA GLN A 13 -41.14 7.27 19.96
C GLN A 13 -41.87 6.19 20.79
N GLU A 14 -42.85 5.49 20.20
CA GLU A 14 -43.60 4.43 20.87
C GLU A 14 -42.78 3.14 21.09
N ASN A 15 -43.06 2.45 22.20
CA ASN A 15 -42.42 1.17 22.56
C ASN A 15 -42.79 0.01 21.62
N THR A 16 -43.96 0.06 20.97
CA THR A 16 -44.48 -1.02 20.09
C THR A 16 -44.92 -0.45 18.75
N ARG A 17 -43.95 -0.30 17.85
CA ARG A 17 -44.18 0.19 16.49
C ARG A 17 -44.73 -0.93 15.61
N ARG A 18 -45.65 -0.59 14.71
CA ARG A 18 -46.06 -1.46 13.60
C ARG A 18 -45.46 -0.89 12.32
N TYR A 19 -44.55 -1.64 11.71
CA TYR A 19 -43.89 -1.25 10.48
C TYR A 19 -43.67 -2.46 9.58
N TYR A 20 -43.44 -2.21 8.31
CA TYR A 20 -42.99 -3.21 7.35
C TYR A 20 -42.02 -2.57 6.35
N TRP A 21 -41.38 -3.43 5.54
CA TRP A 21 -40.45 -3.02 4.51
C TRP A 21 -40.97 -3.50 3.15
N THR A 22 -40.74 -2.70 2.12
CA THR A 22 -40.89 -3.09 0.72
C THR A 22 -39.65 -2.66 -0.05
N GLY A 23 -39.51 -3.17 -1.26
CA GLY A 23 -38.53 -2.65 -2.19
C GLY A 23 -38.88 -2.94 -3.63
N ARG A 24 -38.10 -2.33 -4.52
CA ARG A 24 -38.26 -2.40 -5.96
C ARG A 24 -36.89 -2.61 -6.61
N ILE A 25 -36.78 -3.61 -7.46
CA ILE A 25 -35.60 -3.86 -8.29
C ILE A 25 -35.94 -3.46 -9.72
N THR A 26 -35.19 -2.56 -10.32
CA THR A 26 -35.33 -2.15 -11.72
C THR A 26 -34.07 -2.53 -12.48
N THR A 27 -34.19 -3.46 -13.43
CA THR A 27 -33.06 -3.91 -14.27
C THR A 27 -32.64 -2.84 -15.27
N THR A 28 -31.44 -2.99 -15.84
CA THR A 28 -30.93 -2.12 -16.92
C THR A 28 -31.79 -2.14 -18.19
N GLU A 29 -32.55 -3.23 -18.42
CA GLU A 29 -33.56 -3.33 -19.49
C GLU A 29 -34.90 -2.65 -19.16
N GLY A 30 -35.06 -2.10 -17.94
CA GLY A 30 -36.29 -1.46 -17.47
C GLY A 30 -37.36 -2.43 -16.97
N VAL A 31 -37.02 -3.69 -16.69
CA VAL A 31 -37.93 -4.65 -16.05
C VAL A 31 -37.95 -4.39 -14.54
N THR A 32 -39.14 -4.23 -13.97
CA THR A 32 -39.33 -3.94 -12.55
C THR A 32 -39.86 -5.17 -11.80
N TYR A 33 -39.25 -5.47 -10.65
CA TYR A 33 -39.70 -6.48 -9.70
C TYR A 33 -39.93 -5.83 -8.33
N GLU A 34 -41.16 -5.87 -7.84
CA GLU A 34 -41.50 -5.42 -6.48
C GLU A 34 -41.42 -6.60 -5.50
N PHE A 35 -41.02 -6.33 -4.26
CA PHE A 35 -40.98 -7.32 -3.18
C PHE A 35 -41.51 -6.73 -1.86
N GLY A 36 -42.25 -7.54 -1.12
CA GLY A 36 -42.82 -7.21 0.18
C GLY A 36 -42.06 -7.83 1.34
N ALA A 37 -42.54 -7.57 2.56
CA ALA A 37 -41.93 -8.09 3.78
C ALA A 37 -41.88 -9.63 3.87
N ASP A 38 -42.84 -10.33 3.24
CA ASP A 38 -42.89 -11.79 3.20
C ASP A 38 -41.86 -12.41 2.24
N ASP A 39 -41.36 -11.63 1.26
CA ASP A 39 -40.31 -12.06 0.33
C ASP A 39 -38.90 -11.92 0.93
N ILE A 40 -38.75 -11.12 1.99
CA ILE A 40 -37.44 -10.85 2.62
C ILE A 40 -37.12 -11.94 3.64
N VAL A 41 -35.96 -12.60 3.48
CA VAL A 41 -35.50 -13.59 4.45
C VAL A 41 -35.18 -12.90 5.78
N LYS A 42 -35.92 -13.28 6.82
CA LYS A 42 -35.87 -12.65 8.15
C LYS A 42 -34.43 -12.55 8.70
N GLY A 43 -34.00 -11.31 8.95
CA GLY A 43 -32.69 -11.00 9.54
C GLY A 43 -31.52 -10.97 8.55
N SER A 44 -31.75 -11.18 7.25
CA SER A 44 -30.72 -11.03 6.20
C SER A 44 -30.43 -9.57 5.83
N GLY A 45 -31.47 -8.73 5.81
CA GLY A 45 -31.40 -7.40 5.25
C GLY A 45 -30.72 -6.37 6.15
N TYR A 46 -29.86 -5.53 5.57
CA TYR A 46 -29.27 -4.37 6.24
C TYR A 46 -28.91 -3.26 5.24
N ILE A 47 -28.84 -2.04 5.76
CA ILE A 47 -28.21 -0.88 5.13
C ILE A 47 -27.12 -0.39 6.09
N SER A 48 -25.93 -0.11 5.58
CA SER A 48 -24.77 0.36 6.33
C SER A 48 -24.20 1.61 5.68
N SER A 49 -23.92 2.64 6.48
CA SER A 49 -23.41 3.93 5.98
C SER A 49 -22.44 4.53 6.99
N GLN A 50 -21.41 5.23 6.52
CA GLN A 50 -20.46 5.94 7.38
C GLN A 50 -19.91 7.19 6.69
N CYS A 51 -19.48 8.18 7.46
CA CYS A 51 -18.72 9.34 6.98
C CYS A 51 -17.36 9.51 7.68
N CYS A 52 -16.99 8.61 8.59
CA CYS A 52 -15.65 8.58 9.18
C CYS A 52 -15.16 7.13 9.29
N GLY A 53 -13.84 6.97 9.34
CA GLY A 53 -13.18 5.78 9.85
C GLY A 53 -13.50 5.54 11.34
N SER A 54 -12.98 4.45 11.89
CA SER A 54 -13.41 3.94 13.20
C SER A 54 -12.90 4.72 14.42
N THR A 55 -12.04 5.74 14.25
CA THR A 55 -11.28 6.34 15.38
C THR A 55 -11.42 7.85 15.56
N GLU A 56 -11.65 8.63 14.51
CA GLU A 56 -11.72 10.10 14.60
C GLU A 56 -12.68 10.72 13.60
N ILE A 57 -13.07 11.97 13.86
CA ILE A 57 -13.81 12.77 12.89
C ILE A 57 -12.88 13.08 11.73
N GLU A 58 -13.35 12.85 10.52
CA GLU A 58 -12.61 13.05 9.27
C GLU A 58 -13.31 14.12 8.41
N LEU A 59 -12.54 14.83 7.60
CA LEU A 59 -13.02 15.80 6.61
C LEU A 59 -12.73 15.30 5.19
N GLY A 60 -13.58 15.70 4.26
CA GLY A 60 -13.50 15.30 2.85
C GLY A 60 -13.95 13.88 2.55
N THR A 61 -14.29 13.06 3.53
CA THR A 61 -14.60 11.64 3.31
C THR A 61 -15.71 11.40 2.28
N VAL A 62 -15.51 10.34 1.49
CA VAL A 62 -16.36 9.97 0.35
C VAL A 62 -16.62 8.46 0.40
N TYR A 63 -17.29 7.99 1.46
CA TYR A 63 -17.62 6.57 1.62
C TYR A 63 -18.90 6.22 0.83
N ALA A 64 -18.97 4.98 0.33
CA ALA A 64 -20.19 4.42 -0.23
C ALA A 64 -21.05 3.78 0.87
N ALA A 65 -22.37 3.95 0.82
CA ALA A 65 -23.31 3.14 1.58
C ALA A 65 -23.45 1.74 0.95
N GLU A 66 -23.54 0.71 1.79
CA GLU A 66 -23.75 -0.68 1.39
C GLU A 66 -25.14 -1.16 1.80
N MET A 67 -25.81 -1.90 0.93
CA MET A 67 -27.06 -2.60 1.20
C MET A 67 -26.89 -4.08 0.88
N GLY A 68 -27.22 -4.94 1.85
CA GLY A 68 -27.29 -6.38 1.67
C GLY A 68 -28.71 -6.87 1.96
N ILE A 69 -29.26 -7.74 1.11
CA ILE A 69 -30.60 -8.33 1.33
C ILE A 69 -30.71 -9.72 0.71
N THR A 70 -31.41 -10.64 1.38
CA THR A 70 -31.75 -11.95 0.79
C THR A 70 -33.25 -12.06 0.57
N LEU A 71 -33.65 -12.38 -0.67
CA LEU A 71 -35.03 -12.48 -1.13
C LEU A 71 -35.41 -13.92 -1.49
N LEU A 72 -36.66 -14.31 -1.24
CA LEU A 72 -37.29 -15.57 -1.65
C LEU A 72 -37.74 -15.51 -3.12
N SER A 73 -36.83 -15.09 -4.00
CA SER A 73 -37.13 -14.74 -5.39
C SER A 73 -36.69 -15.80 -6.39
N ASN A 74 -37.34 -15.84 -7.56
CA ASN A 74 -36.96 -16.63 -8.74
C ASN A 74 -36.49 -15.77 -9.92
N ILE A 75 -36.16 -14.49 -9.69
CA ILE A 75 -35.51 -13.63 -10.69
C ILE A 75 -34.18 -14.28 -11.14
N ASP A 76 -33.88 -14.16 -12.42
CA ASP A 76 -32.59 -14.57 -12.97
C ASP A 76 -31.50 -13.62 -12.48
N ARG A 77 -30.45 -14.17 -11.86
CA ARG A 77 -29.34 -13.36 -11.32
C ARG A 77 -28.58 -12.60 -12.41
N TYR A 78 -28.60 -13.09 -13.65
CA TYR A 78 -27.85 -12.49 -14.75
C TYR A 78 -28.50 -11.22 -15.33
N THR A 79 -29.76 -10.91 -14.95
CA THR A 79 -30.43 -9.65 -15.32
C THR A 79 -30.29 -8.57 -14.24
N LEU A 80 -29.52 -8.83 -13.19
CA LEU A 80 -29.40 -7.98 -12.00
C LEU A 80 -28.07 -7.24 -11.88
N GLU A 81 -27.10 -7.48 -12.75
CA GLU A 81 -25.91 -6.63 -12.85
C GLU A 81 -26.32 -5.19 -13.21
N ASP A 82 -25.77 -4.20 -12.50
CA ASP A 82 -26.12 -2.77 -12.57
C ASP A 82 -27.63 -2.46 -12.33
N ALA A 83 -28.42 -3.40 -11.79
CA ALA A 83 -29.82 -3.15 -11.46
C ALA A 83 -29.95 -2.22 -10.25
N LEU A 84 -30.98 -1.39 -10.23
CA LEU A 84 -31.27 -0.47 -9.13
C LEU A 84 -32.21 -1.11 -8.12
N VAL A 85 -31.84 -1.14 -6.84
CA VAL A 85 -32.68 -1.54 -5.72
C VAL A 85 -33.05 -0.32 -4.90
N GLU A 86 -34.35 -0.06 -4.81
CA GLU A 86 -34.94 0.95 -3.94
C GLU A 86 -35.56 0.24 -2.72
N LEU A 87 -35.35 0.79 -1.53
CA LEU A 87 -35.92 0.27 -0.28
C LEU A 87 -36.80 1.31 0.42
N PHE A 88 -37.93 0.87 0.96
CA PHE A 88 -38.91 1.71 1.60
C PHE A 88 -39.29 1.17 2.99
N TYR A 89 -39.29 2.06 3.98
CA TYR A 89 -39.74 1.78 5.34
C TYR A 89 -41.12 2.38 5.58
N HIS A 90 -42.07 1.57 6.04
CA HIS A 90 -43.46 1.97 6.25
C HIS A 90 -43.80 1.99 7.73
N LEU A 91 -44.01 3.16 8.35
CA LEU A 91 -44.44 3.26 9.75
C LEU A 91 -45.94 3.50 9.85
N ARG A 92 -46.63 2.70 10.66
CA ARG A 92 -48.05 2.95 10.97
C ARG A 92 -48.18 4.17 11.89
N LEU A 93 -48.98 5.14 11.46
CA LEU A 93 -49.33 6.33 12.23
C LEU A 93 -50.51 6.05 13.20
N SER A 94 -50.78 7.00 14.09
CA SER A 94 -51.82 6.91 15.12
C SER A 94 -53.26 6.85 14.56
N ASP A 95 -53.49 7.41 13.37
CA ASP A 95 -54.75 7.31 12.62
C ASP A 95 -54.94 5.94 11.92
N GLY A 96 -53.88 5.12 11.88
CA GLY A 96 -53.86 3.81 11.25
C GLY A 96 -53.41 3.78 9.79
N THR A 97 -53.07 4.93 9.20
CA THR A 97 -52.37 5.02 7.90
C THR A 97 -50.90 4.60 8.04
N PHE A 98 -50.18 4.52 6.92
CA PHE A 98 -48.74 4.29 6.90
C PHE A 98 -48.04 5.45 6.20
N GLU A 99 -46.96 5.95 6.82
CA GLU A 99 -46.03 6.90 6.20
C GLU A 99 -44.85 6.11 5.63
N GLU A 100 -44.58 6.30 4.34
CA GLU A 100 -43.48 5.70 3.61
C GLU A 100 -42.24 6.61 3.67
N ILE A 101 -41.09 6.01 3.96
CA ILE A 101 -39.78 6.68 3.95
C ILE A 101 -38.87 5.94 2.97
N PRO A 102 -38.29 6.61 1.96
CA PRO A 102 -37.23 6.02 1.16
C PRO A 102 -35.98 5.84 2.02
N MET A 103 -35.31 4.69 1.86
CA MET A 103 -34.13 4.30 2.62
C MET A 103 -32.85 4.24 1.77
N GLY A 104 -32.93 4.67 0.51
CA GLY A 104 -31.81 4.75 -0.42
C GLY A 104 -32.07 4.06 -1.76
N ILE A 105 -31.21 4.35 -2.72
CA ILE A 105 -31.14 3.72 -4.04
C ILE A 105 -29.75 3.10 -4.16
N PHE A 106 -29.68 1.81 -4.48
CA PHE A 106 -28.44 1.04 -4.51
C PHE A 106 -28.30 0.29 -5.84
N GLU A 107 -27.11 0.31 -6.44
CA GLU A 107 -26.72 -0.38 -7.66
C GLU A 107 -26.16 -1.77 -7.29
N VAL A 108 -26.75 -2.85 -7.82
CA VAL A 108 -26.37 -4.23 -7.51
C VAL A 108 -24.99 -4.57 -8.09
N SER A 109 -24.10 -5.01 -7.21
CA SER A 109 -22.75 -5.48 -7.58
C SER A 109 -22.59 -7.00 -7.43
N GLU A 110 -23.34 -7.65 -6.54
CA GLU A 110 -23.35 -9.11 -6.40
C GLU A 110 -24.79 -9.66 -6.36
N ALA A 111 -25.07 -10.70 -7.15
CA ALA A 111 -26.35 -11.41 -7.17
C ALA A 111 -26.16 -12.94 -7.01
N ASN A 112 -26.05 -13.40 -5.77
CA ASN A 112 -25.73 -14.77 -5.41
C ASN A 112 -27.00 -15.64 -5.30
N ARG A 113 -27.02 -16.78 -6.00
CA ARG A 113 -28.18 -17.68 -6.07
C ARG A 113 -27.99 -18.91 -5.19
N ASN A 114 -28.90 -19.09 -4.25
CA ASN A 114 -29.07 -20.30 -3.44
C ASN A 114 -30.33 -21.07 -3.87
N ILE A 115 -30.61 -22.23 -3.26
CA ILE A 115 -31.66 -23.18 -3.70
C ILE A 115 -33.06 -22.52 -3.81
N LYS A 116 -33.40 -21.62 -2.87
CA LYS A 116 -34.70 -20.91 -2.82
C LYS A 116 -34.56 -19.39 -2.62
N THR A 117 -33.34 -18.89 -2.60
CA THR A 117 -33.05 -17.51 -2.21
C THR A 117 -32.07 -16.86 -3.16
N LEU A 118 -32.19 -15.55 -3.28
CA LEU A 118 -31.35 -14.66 -4.05
C LEU A 118 -30.78 -13.64 -3.07
N GLU A 119 -29.48 -13.67 -2.87
CA GLU A 119 -28.73 -12.76 -2.01
C GLU A 119 -28.13 -11.65 -2.87
N LEU A 120 -28.48 -10.41 -2.56
CA LEU A 120 -28.03 -9.22 -3.26
C LEU A 120 -27.11 -8.42 -2.34
N LYS A 121 -25.97 -7.97 -2.90
CA LYS A 121 -25.23 -6.82 -2.37
C LYS A 121 -25.24 -5.70 -3.40
N ALA A 122 -25.47 -4.50 -2.92
CA ALA A 122 -25.57 -3.31 -3.73
C ALA A 122 -24.95 -2.12 -2.97
N TYR A 123 -24.43 -1.16 -3.71
CA TYR A 123 -23.84 0.05 -3.13
C TYR A 123 -24.54 1.29 -3.67
N ASP A 124 -24.47 2.41 -2.98
CA ASP A 124 -24.96 3.68 -3.53
C ASP A 124 -24.14 4.13 -4.75
N PHE A 125 -24.59 5.20 -5.40
CA PHE A 125 -23.88 5.75 -6.56
C PHE A 125 -22.50 6.35 -6.26
N MET A 126 -21.97 6.25 -5.03
CA MET A 126 -20.63 6.71 -4.73
C MET A 126 -19.56 5.87 -5.43
N LEU A 127 -19.80 4.57 -5.68
CA LEU A 127 -18.90 3.75 -6.48
C LEU A 127 -18.71 4.26 -7.92
N ARG A 128 -19.68 5.01 -8.46
CA ARG A 128 -19.55 5.58 -9.81
C ARG A 128 -18.45 6.64 -9.92
N PHE A 129 -17.89 7.12 -8.80
CA PHE A 129 -16.78 8.08 -8.75
C PHE A 129 -15.39 7.41 -8.77
N ASP A 130 -15.28 6.08 -8.70
CA ASP A 130 -14.01 5.33 -8.85
C ASP A 130 -13.48 5.27 -10.30
N LYS A 131 -13.96 6.16 -11.17
CA LYS A 131 -13.46 6.31 -12.53
C LYS A 131 -12.18 7.15 -12.51
N SER A 132 -11.21 6.78 -13.34
CA SER A 132 -9.96 7.52 -13.48
C SER A 132 -10.20 8.98 -13.88
N PHE A 133 -9.52 9.89 -13.17
CA PHE A 133 -9.55 11.32 -13.42
C PHE A 133 -8.33 11.73 -14.26
N ASN A 134 -8.59 12.27 -15.46
CA ASN A 134 -7.53 12.75 -16.38
C ASN A 134 -7.53 14.29 -16.52
N GLY A 135 -8.11 15.00 -15.54
CA GLY A 135 -8.35 16.45 -15.60
C GLY A 135 -7.16 17.30 -15.14
N PHE A 136 -6.00 17.09 -15.76
CA PHE A 136 -4.82 17.94 -15.54
C PHE A 136 -5.11 19.40 -15.89
N GLU A 137 -4.55 20.35 -15.12
CA GLU A 137 -4.71 21.80 -15.30
C GLU A 137 -6.16 22.31 -15.22
N THR A 138 -7.03 21.63 -14.45
CA THR A 138 -8.40 22.10 -14.21
C THR A 138 -8.41 23.25 -13.20
N ILE A 139 -8.98 24.39 -13.59
CA ILE A 139 -9.23 25.56 -12.74
C ILE A 139 -10.74 25.79 -12.65
N GLY A 140 -11.26 26.04 -11.45
CA GLY A 140 -12.69 26.30 -11.24
C GLY A 140 -13.04 26.62 -9.80
N THR A 141 -14.32 26.92 -9.57
CA THR A 141 -14.90 26.95 -8.22
C THR A 141 -15.16 25.54 -7.70
N VAL A 142 -15.43 25.41 -6.41
CA VAL A 142 -15.97 24.18 -5.80
C VAL A 142 -17.12 23.58 -6.62
N TYR A 143 -18.08 24.42 -7.01
CA TYR A 143 -19.25 23.98 -7.79
C TYR A 143 -18.84 23.39 -9.14
N ASP A 144 -17.86 23.98 -9.82
CA ASP A 144 -17.37 23.47 -11.11
C ASP A 144 -16.74 22.08 -10.97
N PHE A 145 -15.94 21.84 -9.92
CA PHE A 145 -15.37 20.53 -9.63
C PHE A 145 -16.44 19.48 -9.32
N VAL A 146 -17.40 19.79 -8.44
CA VAL A 146 -18.51 18.85 -8.12
C VAL A 146 -19.36 18.59 -9.38
N SER A 147 -19.65 19.63 -10.17
CA SER A 147 -20.41 19.50 -11.42
C SER A 147 -19.67 18.65 -12.45
N LEU A 148 -18.35 18.79 -12.57
CA LEU A 148 -17.50 17.94 -13.41
C LEU A 148 -17.55 16.47 -12.97
N CYS A 149 -17.37 16.20 -11.68
CA CYS A 149 -17.44 14.86 -11.12
C CYS A 149 -18.82 14.22 -11.39
N CYS A 150 -19.90 14.90 -11.04
CA CYS A 150 -21.27 14.43 -11.23
C CYS A 150 -21.60 14.15 -12.71
N LYS A 151 -21.19 15.02 -13.64
CA LYS A 151 -21.39 14.81 -15.09
C LYS A 151 -20.63 13.59 -15.62
N ALA A 152 -19.37 13.39 -15.22
CA ALA A 152 -18.56 12.24 -15.64
C ALA A 152 -19.05 10.92 -15.01
N CYS A 153 -19.52 10.99 -13.77
CA CYS A 153 -19.95 9.82 -13.00
C CYS A 153 -21.41 9.43 -13.25
N LYS A 154 -22.21 10.31 -13.88
CA LYS A 154 -23.66 10.17 -14.10
C LYS A 154 -24.42 10.11 -12.77
N VAL A 155 -24.18 11.10 -11.92
CA VAL A 155 -24.84 11.28 -10.62
C VAL A 155 -25.42 12.69 -10.58
N GLU A 156 -26.61 12.86 -10.03
CA GLU A 156 -27.23 14.18 -9.87
C GLU A 156 -26.72 14.88 -8.60
N MET A 157 -26.67 16.22 -8.61
CA MET A 157 -26.32 17.02 -7.43
C MET A 157 -27.58 17.32 -6.61
N ALA A 158 -27.50 17.18 -5.28
CA ALA A 158 -28.58 17.57 -4.38
C ALA A 158 -28.64 19.10 -4.17
N GLN A 159 -27.48 19.74 -4.10
CA GLN A 159 -27.31 21.18 -3.87
C GLN A 159 -27.14 21.97 -5.18
N SER A 160 -27.68 23.18 -5.21
CA SER A 160 -27.54 24.11 -6.32
C SER A 160 -26.22 24.91 -6.25
N GLN A 161 -25.87 25.60 -7.34
CA GLN A 161 -24.71 26.49 -7.38
C GLN A 161 -24.73 27.54 -6.25
N ALA A 162 -25.90 28.13 -5.99
CA ALA A 162 -26.05 29.15 -4.95
C ALA A 162 -25.82 28.60 -3.53
N ASP A 163 -26.11 27.31 -3.30
CA ASP A 163 -25.85 26.66 -2.01
C ASP A 163 -24.35 26.48 -1.77
N TYR A 164 -23.58 26.12 -2.81
CA TYR A 164 -22.11 26.05 -2.72
C TYR A 164 -21.48 27.44 -2.59
N GLU A 165 -21.92 28.42 -3.37
CA GLU A 165 -21.42 29.81 -3.30
C GLU A 165 -21.71 30.48 -1.94
N ALA A 166 -22.72 30.03 -1.21
CA ALA A 166 -23.02 30.50 0.14
C ALA A 166 -22.11 29.91 1.24
N MET A 167 -21.33 28.86 0.94
CA MET A 167 -20.41 28.24 1.91
C MET A 167 -19.06 28.97 1.96
N PRO A 168 -18.38 28.97 3.12
CA PRO A 168 -16.96 29.32 3.19
C PRO A 168 -16.15 28.55 2.14
N ASN A 169 -15.24 29.26 1.47
CA ASN A 169 -14.41 28.77 0.37
C ASN A 169 -15.16 28.39 -0.93
N GLY A 170 -16.50 28.49 -0.99
CA GLY A 170 -17.28 28.03 -2.14
C GLY A 170 -17.10 28.84 -3.43
N THR A 171 -16.84 30.14 -3.31
CA THR A 171 -16.58 31.06 -4.44
C THR A 171 -15.11 31.16 -4.84
N GLU A 172 -14.21 30.50 -4.12
CA GLU A 172 -12.77 30.60 -4.36
C GLU A 172 -12.37 29.82 -5.61
N LEU A 173 -11.42 30.39 -6.37
CA LEU A 173 -10.89 29.75 -7.57
C LEU A 173 -9.73 28.81 -7.19
N LEU A 174 -10.00 27.51 -7.25
CA LEU A 174 -9.07 26.44 -6.93
C LEU A 174 -8.47 25.87 -8.23
N SER A 175 -7.36 25.14 -8.14
CA SER A 175 -6.65 24.62 -9.32
C SER A 175 -5.97 23.29 -9.03
N ILE A 176 -6.05 22.35 -9.98
CA ILE A 176 -5.35 21.06 -9.96
C ILE A 176 -4.18 21.14 -10.96
N PHE A 177 -2.95 20.98 -10.47
CA PHE A 177 -1.72 21.02 -11.28
C PHE A 177 -1.30 19.63 -11.74
N THR A 178 -0.35 19.52 -12.66
CA THR A 178 0.15 18.23 -13.17
C THR A 178 0.81 17.35 -12.10
N GLU A 179 1.43 17.97 -11.10
CA GLU A 179 2.00 17.30 -9.91
C GLU A 179 0.92 17.23 -8.82
N ASN A 180 0.16 16.12 -8.80
CA ASN A 180 -0.87 15.85 -7.81
C ASN A 180 -1.19 14.35 -7.73
N ASP A 181 -1.71 13.89 -6.59
CA ASP A 181 -2.00 12.46 -6.33
C ASP A 181 -3.48 12.08 -6.57
N ILE A 182 -4.22 12.80 -7.42
CA ILE A 182 -5.63 12.52 -7.74
C ILE A 182 -5.69 11.47 -8.86
N GLU A 183 -6.09 10.24 -8.52
CA GLU A 183 -6.28 9.16 -9.48
C GLU A 183 -7.72 9.08 -9.99
N THR A 184 -8.71 9.44 -9.16
CA THR A 184 -10.15 9.23 -9.43
C THR A 184 -11.00 10.48 -9.17
N TYR A 185 -12.24 10.48 -9.67
CA TYR A 185 -13.21 11.53 -9.30
C TYR A 185 -13.58 11.48 -7.81
N ARG A 186 -13.42 10.35 -7.12
CA ARG A 186 -13.59 10.25 -5.67
C ARG A 186 -12.54 11.08 -4.93
N ASP A 187 -11.29 11.08 -5.40
CA ASP A 187 -10.20 11.87 -4.81
C ASP A 187 -10.42 13.38 -5.02
N VAL A 188 -10.96 13.78 -6.18
CA VAL A 188 -11.40 15.17 -6.40
C VAL A 188 -12.46 15.57 -5.38
N LEU A 189 -13.50 14.75 -5.20
CA LEU A 189 -14.52 15.00 -4.18
C LEU A 189 -13.93 15.02 -2.77
N TYR A 190 -12.90 14.20 -2.50
CA TYR A 190 -12.24 14.17 -1.21
C TYR A 190 -11.59 15.51 -0.86
N TYR A 191 -10.75 16.02 -1.75
CA TYR A 191 -10.09 17.30 -1.55
C TYR A 191 -11.06 18.48 -1.56
N VAL A 192 -12.11 18.45 -2.38
CA VAL A 192 -13.17 19.48 -2.39
C VAL A 192 -13.95 19.47 -1.06
N GLY A 193 -14.30 18.29 -0.52
CA GLY A 193 -15.02 18.18 0.74
C GLY A 193 -14.19 18.68 1.93
N GLN A 194 -12.88 18.44 1.93
CA GLN A 194 -11.95 19.05 2.90
C GLN A 194 -11.96 20.59 2.82
N VAL A 195 -11.87 21.16 1.61
CA VAL A 195 -11.88 22.63 1.40
C VAL A 195 -13.14 23.29 1.95
N LEU A 196 -14.27 22.57 1.92
CA LEU A 196 -15.56 23.04 2.44
C LEU A 196 -15.80 22.71 3.92
N GLY A 197 -14.89 22.03 4.61
CA GLY A 197 -15.11 21.61 6.00
C GLY A 197 -16.27 20.61 6.18
N GLY A 198 -16.50 19.74 5.20
CA GLY A 198 -17.58 18.75 5.21
C GLY A 198 -17.19 17.38 4.68
N PHE A 199 -18.19 16.55 4.38
CA PHE A 199 -18.04 15.24 3.74
C PHE A 199 -19.11 15.04 2.67
N PHE A 200 -18.86 14.17 1.70
CA PHE A 200 -19.82 13.83 0.65
C PHE A 200 -20.51 12.50 0.92
N CYS A 201 -21.81 12.44 0.69
CA CYS A 201 -22.60 11.22 0.74
C CYS A 201 -23.62 11.19 -0.41
N ILE A 202 -24.10 10.00 -0.77
CA ILE A 202 -25.29 9.87 -1.62
C ILE A 202 -26.52 9.94 -0.72
N ASN A 203 -27.40 10.90 -1.00
CA ASN A 203 -28.66 11.04 -0.27
C ASN A 203 -29.68 9.98 -0.69
N ARG A 204 -30.82 9.94 -0.02
CA ARG A 204 -31.85 8.90 -0.22
C ARG A 204 -32.54 8.93 -1.60
N GLU A 205 -32.35 10.00 -2.36
CA GLU A 205 -32.83 10.16 -3.74
C GLU A 205 -31.78 9.73 -4.79
N GLY A 206 -30.61 9.23 -4.36
CA GLY A 206 -29.50 8.89 -5.27
C GLY A 206 -28.67 10.10 -5.72
N LYS A 207 -28.74 11.24 -5.02
CA LYS A 207 -28.02 12.47 -5.39
C LYS A 207 -26.80 12.70 -4.49
N LEU A 208 -25.73 13.23 -5.06
CA LEU A 208 -24.55 13.64 -4.31
C LEU A 208 -24.87 14.89 -3.46
N GLU A 209 -24.67 14.77 -2.16
CA GLU A 209 -24.93 15.79 -1.14
C GLU A 209 -23.66 16.02 -0.30
N LEU A 210 -23.24 17.28 -0.16
CA LEU A 210 -22.26 17.68 0.83
C LEU A 210 -22.97 17.95 2.17
N ARG A 211 -22.51 17.31 3.24
CA ARG A 211 -22.94 17.59 4.61
C ARG A 211 -21.78 18.16 5.44
N LYS A 212 -22.11 19.05 6.37
CA LYS A 212 -21.18 19.58 7.37
C LYS A 212 -21.55 19.08 8.76
N TYR A 213 -20.57 19.06 9.65
CA TYR A 213 -20.79 18.81 11.07
C TYR A 213 -21.49 20.02 11.71
N GLY A 214 -22.53 19.79 12.51
CA GLY A 214 -23.31 20.83 13.18
C GLY A 214 -23.39 20.62 14.70
N ASN A 215 -24.10 21.50 15.40
CA ASN A 215 -24.32 21.40 16.86
C ASN A 215 -25.81 21.34 17.26
N GLU A 216 -26.73 21.50 16.31
CA GLU A 216 -28.19 21.52 16.54
C GLU A 216 -28.77 20.09 16.63
N PRO A 217 -29.27 19.63 17.79
CA PRO A 217 -29.74 18.25 17.94
C PRO A 217 -31.09 18.03 17.24
N VAL A 218 -31.15 17.05 16.34
CA VAL A 218 -32.38 16.71 15.58
C VAL A 218 -33.37 15.89 16.40
N MET A 219 -32.89 15.14 17.41
CA MET A 219 -33.75 14.40 18.34
C MET A 219 -33.07 14.07 19.67
N GLU A 220 -33.89 13.72 20.66
CA GLU A 220 -33.46 13.14 21.93
C GLU A 220 -33.71 11.62 21.94
N LEU A 221 -32.76 10.84 22.46
CA LEU A 221 -32.87 9.39 22.65
C LEU A 221 -32.86 9.04 24.14
N GLU A 222 -33.99 8.54 24.63
CA GLU A 222 -34.14 8.11 26.02
C GLU A 222 -33.57 6.70 26.28
N THR A 223 -33.34 6.35 27.54
CA THR A 223 -32.96 4.98 27.94
C THR A 223 -33.91 3.89 27.42
N LYS A 224 -35.22 4.17 27.30
CA LYS A 224 -36.22 3.19 26.86
C LYS A 224 -36.08 2.76 25.39
N HIS A 225 -35.39 3.54 24.56
CA HIS A 225 -35.16 3.26 23.14
C HIS A 225 -33.83 2.56 22.86
N ARG A 226 -33.00 2.38 23.89
CA ARG A 226 -31.62 1.89 23.81
C ARG A 226 -31.54 0.47 24.37
N PHE A 227 -31.05 -0.47 23.55
CA PHE A 227 -30.79 -1.85 23.97
C PHE A 227 -29.42 -1.97 24.63
N THR A 228 -28.43 -1.31 24.03
CA THR A 228 -27.06 -1.17 24.55
C THR A 228 -26.58 0.25 24.25
N SER A 229 -25.71 0.78 25.10
CA SER A 229 -24.98 2.02 24.84
C SER A 229 -23.63 2.00 25.55
N SER A 230 -22.63 2.58 24.89
CA SER A 230 -21.33 2.95 25.45
C SER A 230 -21.09 4.42 25.13
N PHE A 231 -20.57 5.19 26.09
CA PHE A 231 -20.21 6.60 25.95
C PHE A 231 -18.79 6.79 26.47
N SER A 232 -18.01 7.60 25.77
CA SER A 232 -16.66 7.95 26.20
C SER A 232 -16.67 8.94 27.36
N ASP A 233 -15.61 8.95 28.17
CA ASP A 233 -15.42 9.87 29.30
C ASP A 233 -14.86 11.25 28.88
N PHE A 234 -14.68 11.45 27.57
CA PHE A 234 -14.11 12.65 26.97
C PHE A 234 -14.99 13.19 25.85
N ILE A 235 -14.72 14.45 25.50
CA ILE A 235 -15.38 15.16 24.41
C ILE A 235 -14.34 15.42 23.32
N THR A 236 -14.73 15.20 22.07
CA THR A 236 -13.93 15.48 20.90
C THR A 236 -14.24 16.89 20.45
N ARG A 237 -13.19 17.72 20.35
CA ARG A 237 -13.24 19.10 19.87
C ARG A 237 -11.94 19.44 19.17
N TYR A 238 -11.99 20.33 18.19
CA TYR A 238 -10.84 20.76 17.41
C TYR A 238 -10.62 22.27 17.56
N THR A 239 -9.38 22.67 17.82
CA THR A 239 -8.96 24.08 17.96
C THR A 239 -7.91 24.47 16.94
N ALA A 240 -7.38 23.51 16.18
CA ALA A 240 -6.37 23.75 15.17
C ALA A 240 -6.57 22.89 13.91
N VAL A 241 -6.03 23.39 12.80
CA VAL A 241 -5.90 22.72 11.51
C VAL A 241 -4.43 22.79 11.09
N SER A 242 -3.90 21.68 10.60
CA SER A 242 -2.61 21.64 9.93
C SER A 242 -2.77 21.21 8.47
N SER A 243 -2.07 21.90 7.57
CA SER A 243 -2.09 21.67 6.13
C SER A 243 -0.65 21.66 5.62
N THR A 244 -0.29 20.64 4.84
CA THR A 244 1.06 20.53 4.27
C THR A 244 1.14 21.28 2.94
N ASN A 245 2.10 22.19 2.86
CA ASN A 245 2.41 22.97 1.66
C ASN A 245 3.49 22.23 0.84
N MET A 246 3.11 21.81 -0.37
CA MET A 246 3.93 20.98 -1.26
C MET A 246 5.17 21.72 -1.77
N LYS A 247 5.12 23.06 -1.91
CA LYS A 247 6.24 23.86 -2.45
C LYS A 247 7.36 24.08 -1.44
N THR A 248 7.02 24.12 -0.15
CA THR A 248 7.97 24.29 0.95
C THR A 248 8.30 22.95 1.64
N GLU A 249 7.44 21.94 1.45
CA GLU A 249 7.36 20.70 2.24
C GLU A 249 7.16 20.96 3.74
N THR A 250 6.50 22.09 4.09
CA THR A 250 6.25 22.47 5.49
C THR A 250 4.79 22.24 5.88
N ALA A 251 4.60 21.67 7.07
CA ALA A 251 3.29 21.54 7.69
C ALA A 251 2.94 22.86 8.37
N GLU A 252 2.02 23.62 7.77
CA GLU A 252 1.59 24.90 8.33
C GLU A 252 0.48 24.67 9.36
N TYR A 253 0.47 25.49 10.41
CA TYR A 253 -0.36 25.30 11.60
C TYR A 253 -1.20 26.54 11.87
N TYR A 254 -2.52 26.37 11.87
CA TYR A 254 -3.51 27.42 12.11
C TYR A 254 -4.36 27.01 13.31
N HIS A 255 -4.58 27.94 14.25
CA HIS A 255 -5.26 27.64 15.49
C HIS A 255 -6.15 28.79 15.97
N LEU A 256 -7.14 28.45 16.80
CA LEU A 256 -7.94 29.37 17.58
C LEU A 256 -7.23 29.73 18.89
N ASP A 257 -7.71 30.77 19.57
CA ASP A 257 -7.28 31.11 20.94
C ASP A 257 -8.49 30.94 21.89
N PRO A 258 -8.43 30.03 22.88
CA PRO A 258 -7.32 29.15 23.24
C PRO A 258 -7.16 27.94 22.31
N ASP A 259 -5.91 27.49 22.14
CA ASP A 259 -5.57 26.23 21.46
C ASP A 259 -5.42 25.08 22.46
N ASP A 260 -6.55 24.47 22.82
CA ASP A 260 -6.65 23.44 23.87
C ASP A 260 -7.47 22.20 23.48
N GLY A 261 -7.74 22.02 22.19
CA GLY A 261 -8.40 20.88 21.57
C GLY A 261 -7.47 20.04 20.70
N LEU A 262 -8.05 19.34 19.73
CA LEU A 262 -7.32 18.56 18.72
C LEU A 262 -6.88 19.44 17.53
N THR A 263 -5.78 19.03 16.90
CA THR A 263 -5.39 19.48 15.56
C THR A 263 -5.93 18.51 14.51
N MET A 264 -6.70 19.00 13.55
CA MET A 264 -7.07 18.26 12.34
C MET A 264 -5.92 18.30 11.34
N ASN A 265 -5.51 17.17 10.78
CA ASN A 265 -4.48 17.12 9.74
C ASN A 265 -5.14 16.93 8.37
N LEU A 266 -5.02 17.92 7.49
CA LEU A 266 -5.52 17.87 6.12
C LEU A 266 -4.55 17.17 5.15
N GLY A 267 -3.30 16.94 5.56
CA GLY A 267 -2.24 16.40 4.72
C GLY A 267 -1.86 17.35 3.58
N VAL A 268 -1.45 16.78 2.44
CA VAL A 268 -1.26 17.53 1.19
C VAL A 268 -2.59 17.52 0.43
N ASN A 269 -3.28 18.66 0.41
CA ASN A 269 -4.47 18.86 -0.42
C ASN A 269 -4.09 19.69 -1.66
N PRO A 270 -4.17 19.16 -2.89
CA PRO A 270 -3.78 19.88 -4.12
C PRO A 270 -4.49 21.23 -4.32
N LEU A 271 -5.76 21.32 -3.93
CA LEU A 271 -6.58 22.55 -4.08
C LEU A 271 -6.14 23.66 -3.12
N LEU A 272 -5.45 23.30 -2.03
CA LEU A 272 -4.88 24.25 -1.06
C LEU A 272 -3.43 24.66 -1.39
N GLN A 273 -2.84 24.29 -2.54
CA GLN A 273 -1.42 24.58 -2.85
C GLN A 273 -1.15 25.90 -3.58
N PHE A 274 -2.20 26.60 -4.00
CA PHE A 274 -2.12 27.82 -4.80
C PHE A 274 -2.68 29.05 -4.07
N GLY A 275 -2.26 30.23 -4.51
CA GLY A 275 -2.60 31.51 -3.88
C GLY A 275 -1.48 32.10 -3.03
N LEU A 276 -1.77 33.26 -2.42
CA LEU A 276 -0.89 33.90 -1.46
C LEU A 276 -0.99 33.20 -0.10
N LYS A 277 0.03 33.36 0.76
CA LYS A 277 0.01 32.81 2.13
C LYS A 277 -1.26 33.26 2.88
N GLU A 278 -1.64 34.52 2.74
CA GLU A 278 -2.87 35.11 3.32
C GLU A 278 -4.15 34.41 2.82
N THR A 279 -4.24 34.12 1.52
CA THR A 279 -5.38 33.38 0.94
C THR A 279 -5.47 31.98 1.54
N ARG A 280 -4.34 31.26 1.61
CA ARG A 280 -4.31 29.89 2.12
C ARG A 280 -4.56 29.81 3.62
N GLU A 281 -4.10 30.79 4.38
CA GLU A 281 -4.45 30.99 5.79
C GLU A 281 -5.96 31.23 5.95
N GLN A 282 -6.57 32.08 5.12
CA GLN A 282 -8.02 32.30 5.13
C GLN A 282 -8.81 31.03 4.79
N LEU A 283 -8.38 30.26 3.78
CA LEU A 283 -8.99 28.96 3.42
C LEU A 283 -8.94 27.99 4.60
N CYS A 284 -7.78 27.84 5.26
CA CYS A 284 -7.59 26.94 6.40
C CYS A 284 -8.35 27.40 7.64
N MET A 285 -8.40 28.70 7.92
CA MET A 285 -9.18 29.26 9.03
C MET A 285 -10.70 29.10 8.80
N ASN A 286 -11.17 29.16 7.56
CA ASN A 286 -12.56 28.86 7.22
C ASN A 286 -12.91 27.39 7.53
N ILE A 287 -12.05 26.45 7.14
CA ILE A 287 -12.19 25.01 7.47
C ILE A 287 -12.17 24.79 8.99
N LEU A 288 -11.27 25.47 9.71
CA LEU A 288 -11.18 25.40 11.17
C LEU A 288 -12.45 25.97 11.84
N ASN A 289 -13.02 27.05 11.31
CA ASN A 289 -14.27 27.61 11.84
C ASN A 289 -15.44 26.64 11.69
N ASP A 290 -15.63 26.01 10.52
CA ASP A 290 -16.62 24.94 10.33
C ASP A 290 -16.40 23.77 11.31
N LEU A 291 -15.15 23.33 11.48
CA LEU A 291 -14.80 22.21 12.36
C LEU A 291 -14.92 22.54 13.87
N SER A 292 -14.77 23.80 14.25
CA SER A 292 -14.84 24.26 15.66
C SER A 292 -16.21 24.04 16.33
N VAL A 293 -17.24 23.78 15.52
CA VAL A 293 -18.60 23.45 15.94
C VAL A 293 -18.67 22.05 16.59
N VAL A 294 -17.67 21.20 16.38
CA VAL A 294 -17.57 19.84 16.94
C VAL A 294 -17.29 19.89 18.45
N ASP A 295 -18.31 19.58 19.26
CA ASP A 295 -18.22 19.32 20.72
C ASP A 295 -18.92 17.98 21.06
N TYR A 296 -18.44 16.89 20.45
CA TYR A 296 -19.15 15.59 20.47
C TYR A 296 -18.60 14.62 21.52
N VAL A 297 -19.49 13.94 22.23
CA VAL A 297 -19.14 12.74 23.03
C VAL A 297 -19.20 11.51 22.12
N PRO A 298 -18.09 10.79 21.89
CA PRO A 298 -18.10 9.55 21.10
C PRO A 298 -18.90 8.45 21.79
N PHE A 299 -19.63 7.67 21.00
CA PHE A 299 -20.58 6.67 21.48
C PHE A 299 -20.75 5.49 20.51
N ASP A 300 -21.24 4.38 21.06
CA ASP A 300 -21.76 3.23 20.30
C ASP A 300 -23.09 2.81 20.93
N SER A 301 -24.18 2.72 20.16
CA SER A 301 -25.49 2.38 20.70
C SER A 301 -26.33 1.55 19.74
N GLU A 302 -26.85 0.41 20.23
CA GLU A 302 -27.95 -0.29 19.56
C GLU A 302 -29.29 0.26 20.06
N THR A 303 -30.16 0.63 19.14
CA THR A 303 -31.46 1.23 19.43
C THR A 303 -32.59 0.53 18.69
N THR A 304 -33.84 0.83 19.06
CA THR A 304 -35.01 0.56 18.20
C THR A 304 -34.96 1.36 16.90
N GLY A 305 -34.12 2.39 16.81
CA GLY A 305 -33.86 3.20 15.63
C GLY A 305 -34.92 4.26 15.36
N ASN A 306 -34.51 5.36 14.76
CA ASN A 306 -35.39 6.23 13.99
C ASN A 306 -34.92 6.16 12.52
N PRO A 307 -35.69 5.59 11.58
CA PRO A 307 -35.30 5.52 10.17
C PRO A 307 -35.17 6.86 9.46
N ALA A 308 -35.64 7.96 10.06
CA ALA A 308 -35.40 9.32 9.55
C ALA A 308 -33.98 9.85 9.85
N LEU A 309 -33.24 9.25 10.80
CA LEU A 309 -31.86 9.63 11.09
C LEU A 309 -30.94 9.31 9.92
N ASP A 310 -29.91 10.14 9.76
CA ASP A 310 -28.96 10.07 8.66
C ASP A 310 -27.54 10.48 9.10
N LEU A 311 -26.52 10.28 8.25
CA LEU A 311 -25.13 10.65 8.56
C LEU A 311 -24.97 12.16 8.81
N GLY A 312 -24.21 12.51 9.84
CA GLY A 312 -24.02 13.90 10.29
C GLY A 312 -25.11 14.40 11.25
N ASP A 313 -26.21 13.67 11.46
CA ASP A 313 -27.24 14.08 12.41
C ASP A 313 -26.71 14.12 13.85
N VAL A 314 -26.96 15.25 14.51
CA VAL A 314 -26.62 15.46 15.92
C VAL A 314 -27.77 14.99 16.79
N ILE A 315 -27.46 14.18 17.80
CA ILE A 315 -28.43 13.61 18.74
C ILE A 315 -28.03 13.89 20.18
N ARG A 316 -29.03 13.97 21.06
CA ARG A 316 -28.83 14.10 22.51
C ARG A 316 -29.31 12.83 23.21
N PHE A 317 -28.49 12.27 24.09
CA PHE A 317 -28.85 11.10 24.88
C PHE A 317 -29.36 11.51 26.27
N LYS A 318 -30.47 10.90 26.72
CA LYS A 318 -31.07 11.18 28.05
C LYS A 318 -31.20 9.94 28.92
N GLY A 319 -30.91 10.13 30.21
CA GLY A 319 -30.92 9.11 31.25
C GLY A 319 -29.77 8.09 31.21
N GLY A 320 -29.64 7.34 32.31
CA GLY A 320 -28.65 6.28 32.45
C GLY A 320 -27.23 6.82 32.64
N GLN A 321 -26.30 6.39 31.78
CA GLN A 321 -24.89 6.80 31.79
C GLN A 321 -24.58 7.99 30.86
N ALA A 322 -25.58 8.56 30.18
CA ALA A 322 -25.39 9.69 29.27
C ALA A 322 -25.45 11.04 30.01
N ASP A 323 -24.61 11.99 29.60
CA ASP A 323 -24.72 13.39 30.01
C ASP A 323 -25.77 14.10 29.15
N GLU A 324 -26.88 14.49 29.77
CA GLU A 324 -28.03 15.11 29.09
C GLU A 324 -27.72 16.48 28.50
N ASN A 325 -26.61 17.11 28.90
CA ASN A 325 -26.17 18.40 28.36
C ASN A 325 -25.25 18.25 27.14
N ARG A 326 -24.86 17.02 26.79
CA ARG A 326 -23.94 16.74 25.68
C ARG A 326 -24.67 16.29 24.43
N ILE A 327 -23.94 16.44 23.33
CA ILE A 327 -24.38 16.09 21.99
C ILE A 327 -23.41 15.08 21.38
N SER A 328 -23.88 14.33 20.40
CA SER A 328 -23.09 13.36 19.65
C SER A 328 -23.56 13.37 18.19
N ALA A 329 -22.64 13.37 17.23
CA ALA A 329 -23.00 13.21 15.81
C ALA A 329 -22.96 11.73 15.39
N ILE A 330 -23.87 11.34 14.49
CA ILE A 330 -23.89 10.03 13.86
C ILE A 330 -22.86 10.03 12.73
N THR A 331 -21.72 9.37 12.94
CA THR A 331 -20.63 9.22 11.97
C THR A 331 -20.67 7.87 11.25
N SER A 332 -21.37 6.89 11.82
CA SER A 332 -21.68 5.61 11.20
C SER A 332 -23.01 5.08 11.71
N MET A 333 -23.78 4.44 10.82
CA MET A 333 -25.06 3.82 11.14
C MET A 333 -25.26 2.51 10.39
N GLN A 334 -25.92 1.55 11.03
CA GLN A 334 -26.36 0.31 10.40
C GLN A 334 -27.82 0.02 10.76
N CYS A 335 -28.71 0.08 9.78
CA CYS A 335 -30.12 -0.24 9.92
C CYS A 335 -30.38 -1.68 9.47
N LYS A 336 -30.77 -2.59 10.38
CA LYS A 336 -31.17 -3.95 10.00
C LYS A 336 -32.65 -4.00 9.65
N ILE A 337 -32.97 -4.56 8.48
CA ILE A 337 -34.33 -4.72 7.99
C ILE A 337 -35.09 -5.68 8.91
N GLY A 338 -36.15 -5.16 9.56
CA GLY A 338 -36.89 -5.89 10.60
C GLY A 338 -36.10 -6.14 11.89
N GLY A 339 -35.02 -5.37 12.15
CA GLY A 339 -34.09 -5.56 13.26
C GLY A 339 -33.83 -4.30 14.08
N LYS A 340 -32.61 -4.21 14.62
CA LYS A 340 -32.11 -3.06 15.40
C LYS A 340 -31.44 -2.03 14.49
N HIS A 341 -31.30 -0.80 14.99
CA HIS A 341 -30.49 0.25 14.36
C HIS A 341 -29.27 0.52 15.26
N THR A 342 -28.08 0.24 14.75
CA THR A 342 -26.80 0.58 15.40
C THR A 342 -26.37 1.97 14.97
N LEU A 343 -26.04 2.83 15.93
CA LEU A 343 -25.57 4.20 15.71
C LEU A 343 -24.23 4.38 16.41
N LYS A 344 -23.27 5.04 15.74
CA LYS A 344 -21.94 5.31 16.28
C LYS A 344 -21.50 6.75 15.99
N GLY A 345 -20.83 7.35 16.97
CA GLY A 345 -20.12 8.62 16.85
C GLY A 345 -18.67 8.41 17.27
N VAL A 346 -17.73 8.67 16.37
CA VAL A 346 -16.28 8.49 16.63
C VAL A 346 -15.64 9.77 17.16
N GLY A 347 -14.41 9.66 17.66
CA GLY A 347 -13.64 10.82 18.11
C GLY A 347 -12.48 10.47 19.04
N LYS A 348 -11.52 11.39 19.16
CA LYS A 348 -10.29 11.24 19.96
C LYS A 348 -10.28 12.13 21.19
N ASN A 349 -9.58 11.69 22.24
CA ASN A 349 -9.45 12.44 23.48
C ASN A 349 -8.35 13.52 23.34
N PRO A 350 -8.67 14.82 23.45
CA PRO A 350 -7.67 15.90 23.37
C PRO A 350 -6.53 15.72 24.36
N ARG A 351 -6.83 15.23 25.57
CA ARG A 351 -5.85 15.03 26.65
C ARG A 351 -4.81 13.96 26.30
N LEU A 352 -5.17 12.96 25.50
CA LEU A 352 -4.27 11.91 25.05
C LEU A 352 -3.49 12.32 23.79
N ALA A 353 -4.05 13.18 22.94
CA ALA A 353 -3.34 13.71 21.77
C ALA A 353 -2.11 14.57 22.15
N HIS A 354 -2.18 15.35 23.22
CA HIS A 354 -1.01 16.06 23.76
C HIS A 354 -0.01 15.14 24.49
N ALA A 355 -0.43 13.92 24.86
CA ALA A 355 0.39 12.91 25.56
C ALA A 355 1.26 12.07 24.60
N LYS A 356 1.57 12.59 23.41
CA LYS A 356 2.60 12.06 22.49
C LYS A 356 3.90 11.73 23.22
N SER A 357 4.51 10.60 22.86
CA SER A 357 5.74 10.08 23.46
C SER A 357 6.89 11.08 23.32
N LYS A 358 7.92 10.97 24.18
CA LYS A 358 9.16 11.73 23.98
C LYS A 358 9.76 11.49 22.59
N ASN A 359 9.63 10.29 22.03
CA ASN A 359 10.10 10.01 20.67
C ASN A 359 9.32 10.81 19.62
N ASP A 360 7.99 10.86 19.68
CA ASP A 360 7.18 11.64 18.73
C ASP A 360 7.47 13.13 18.82
N LYS A 361 7.63 13.67 20.05
CA LYS A 361 7.99 15.08 20.27
C LYS A 361 9.42 15.38 19.79
N ASN A 362 10.34 14.41 19.89
CA ASN A 362 11.67 14.53 19.31
C ASN A 362 11.63 14.45 17.78
N ILE A 363 10.76 13.63 17.18
CA ILE A 363 10.58 13.55 15.72
C ILE A 363 9.98 14.85 15.18
N SER A 364 8.92 15.38 15.79
CA SER A 364 8.38 16.71 15.41
C SER A 364 9.37 17.84 15.69
N GLY A 365 10.17 17.76 16.75
CA GLY A 365 11.24 18.73 17.03
C GLY A 365 12.39 18.68 16.02
N LEU A 366 12.78 17.47 15.59
CA LEU A 366 13.75 17.25 14.51
C LEU A 366 13.20 17.71 13.16
N LEU A 367 11.93 17.42 12.84
CA LEU A 367 11.26 17.91 11.64
C LEU A 367 11.20 19.43 11.62
N ASN A 368 10.81 20.07 12.72
CA ASN A 368 10.83 21.54 12.81
C ASN A 368 12.26 22.08 12.67
N GLN A 369 13.27 21.45 13.29
CA GLN A 369 14.67 21.84 13.06
C GLN A 369 15.12 21.62 11.61
N ILE A 370 14.69 20.55 10.95
CA ILE A 370 15.02 20.29 9.54
C ILE A 370 14.34 21.33 8.64
N ILE A 371 13.07 21.67 8.92
CA ILE A 371 12.30 22.74 8.27
C ILE A 371 12.97 24.10 8.47
N ASP A 372 13.29 24.48 9.72
CA ASP A 372 14.01 25.73 10.04
C ASP A 372 15.37 25.79 9.32
N ASN A 373 16.09 24.66 9.20
CA ASN A 373 17.35 24.58 8.47
C ASN A 373 17.17 24.60 6.94
N LYS A 374 16.03 24.13 6.42
CA LYS A 374 15.66 24.15 5.00
C LYS A 374 15.23 25.56 4.58
N GLU A 375 14.38 26.22 5.37
CA GLU A 375 14.02 27.65 5.18
C GLU A 375 15.24 28.57 5.33
N ALA A 376 16.21 28.21 6.19
CA ALA A 376 17.50 28.91 6.28
C ALA A 376 18.50 28.58 5.14
N GLY A 377 18.13 27.73 4.17
CA GLY A 377 18.97 27.38 3.02
C GLY A 377 20.24 26.60 3.37
N ARG A 378 20.27 25.88 4.50
CA ARG A 378 21.51 25.28 5.06
C ARG A 378 21.77 23.84 4.64
N ILE A 379 20.86 23.19 3.92
CA ILE A 379 21.02 21.81 3.41
C ILE A 379 20.63 21.80 1.94
N GLY A 380 21.51 21.24 1.09
CA GLY A 380 21.16 20.92 -0.29
C GLY A 380 21.22 19.41 -0.51
N ILE A 381 20.43 18.95 -1.48
CA ILE A 381 20.28 17.53 -1.83
C ILE A 381 20.45 17.42 -3.35
N HIS A 382 21.43 16.65 -3.79
CA HIS A 382 21.62 16.32 -5.21
C HIS A 382 21.17 14.88 -5.43
N THR A 383 20.13 14.67 -6.23
CA THR A 383 19.60 13.34 -6.53
C THR A 383 20.04 12.84 -7.91
N PHE A 384 20.06 11.53 -8.08
CA PHE A 384 20.30 10.82 -9.33
C PHE A 384 19.32 9.66 -9.44
N THR A 385 18.77 9.48 -10.64
CA THR A 385 17.97 8.32 -11.03
C THR A 385 18.48 7.82 -12.37
N ASN A 386 18.64 6.51 -12.55
CA ASN A 386 19.14 5.97 -13.81
C ASN A 386 18.12 6.11 -14.95
N ALA A 387 18.54 6.71 -16.07
CA ALA A 387 17.70 6.92 -17.25
C ALA A 387 17.62 5.70 -18.20
N SER A 388 18.41 4.66 -17.95
CA SER A 388 18.46 3.43 -18.74
C SER A 388 18.73 2.21 -17.85
N SER A 389 18.30 1.03 -18.30
CA SER A 389 18.65 -0.22 -17.65
C SER A 389 20.11 -0.63 -17.87
N PHE A 390 20.67 -1.37 -16.92
CA PHE A 390 22.04 -1.87 -16.93
C PHE A 390 22.05 -3.39 -16.75
N THR A 391 23.00 -4.07 -17.38
CA THR A 391 23.31 -5.49 -17.11
C THR A 391 24.73 -5.59 -16.57
N VAL A 392 24.85 -6.08 -15.35
CA VAL A 392 26.10 -6.25 -14.61
C VAL A 392 26.52 -7.73 -14.64
N GLY A 393 27.80 -7.96 -14.89
CA GLY A 393 28.45 -9.27 -14.91
C GLY A 393 29.87 -9.14 -14.36
N GLU A 394 30.80 -9.97 -14.85
CA GLU A 394 32.19 -10.03 -14.34
C GLU A 394 33.05 -8.77 -14.58
N SER A 395 32.57 -7.80 -15.36
CA SER A 395 33.22 -6.49 -15.56
C SER A 395 32.56 -5.41 -14.71
N ASP A 396 33.35 -4.52 -14.13
CA ASP A 396 32.83 -3.38 -13.37
C ASP A 396 32.01 -2.44 -14.27
N VAL A 397 30.73 -2.22 -13.93
CA VAL A 397 29.79 -1.35 -14.65
C VAL A 397 29.42 -0.17 -13.77
N LYS A 398 29.58 1.07 -14.27
CA LYS A 398 29.15 2.30 -13.59
C LYS A 398 27.62 2.38 -13.57
N ILE A 399 27.03 2.37 -12.37
CA ILE A 399 25.58 2.38 -12.16
C ILE A 399 25.06 3.71 -11.59
N ILE A 400 25.90 4.46 -10.87
CA ILE A 400 25.59 5.78 -10.29
C ILE A 400 26.73 6.75 -10.62
N SER A 401 26.37 7.99 -10.94
CA SER A 401 27.29 9.11 -11.15
C SER A 401 26.60 10.38 -10.65
N ILE A 402 26.96 10.86 -9.45
CA ILE A 402 26.44 12.13 -8.90
C ILE A 402 27.53 13.18 -8.95
N GLU A 403 27.18 14.34 -9.51
CA GLU A 403 28.02 15.53 -9.49
C GLU A 403 27.45 16.56 -8.51
N PHE A 404 28.32 17.19 -7.71
CA PHE A 404 27.91 18.17 -6.71
C PHE A 404 29.03 19.17 -6.37
N ALA A 405 28.64 20.39 -6.00
CA ALA A 405 29.54 21.43 -5.54
C ALA A 405 29.02 22.04 -4.23
N PRO A 406 29.74 21.89 -3.09
CA PRO A 406 29.36 22.54 -1.84
C PRO A 406 29.86 23.98 -1.83
N ASN A 407 29.06 24.93 -1.34
CA ASN A 407 29.43 26.35 -1.28
C ASN A 407 30.44 26.65 -0.15
N GLU A 408 30.50 25.79 0.87
CA GLU A 408 31.39 25.87 2.02
C GLU A 408 32.11 24.53 2.25
N ALA A 409 33.22 24.54 3.01
CA ALA A 409 33.97 23.33 3.32
C ALA A 409 33.25 22.54 4.43
N VAL A 410 32.51 21.49 4.03
CA VAL A 410 31.59 20.73 4.89
C VAL A 410 31.75 19.22 4.70
N MET A 411 31.04 18.44 5.52
CA MET A 411 30.83 17.00 5.27
C MET A 411 29.55 16.81 4.44
N ALA A 412 29.56 15.81 3.56
CA ALA A 412 28.36 15.31 2.88
C ALA A 412 28.18 13.81 3.11
N GLN A 413 27.01 13.30 2.80
CA GLN A 413 26.65 11.89 2.95
C GLN A 413 26.00 11.40 1.66
N PHE A 414 26.57 10.35 1.08
CA PHE A 414 26.00 9.63 -0.05
C PHE A 414 25.07 8.53 0.46
N PHE A 415 23.89 8.45 -0.16
CA PHE A 415 22.91 7.38 -0.01
C PHE A 415 22.55 6.86 -1.40
N GLY A 416 22.54 5.56 -1.59
CA GLY A 416 22.05 4.90 -2.80
C GLY A 416 21.05 3.80 -2.45
N SER A 417 20.05 3.61 -3.29
CA SER A 417 19.11 2.49 -3.27
C SER A 417 19.09 1.90 -4.67
N VAL A 418 19.47 0.64 -4.79
CA VAL A 418 19.50 -0.07 -6.08
C VAL A 418 18.62 -1.31 -5.96
N ILE A 419 17.59 -1.39 -6.80
CA ILE A 419 16.79 -2.59 -6.99
C ILE A 419 17.41 -3.38 -8.15
N VAL A 420 17.51 -4.70 -7.98
CA VAL A 420 18.23 -5.60 -8.88
C VAL A 420 17.42 -6.87 -9.14
N GLY A 421 17.31 -7.26 -10.41
CA GLY A 421 16.96 -8.61 -10.81
C GLY A 421 18.22 -9.47 -10.88
N VAL A 422 18.28 -10.53 -10.08
CA VAL A 422 19.42 -11.45 -9.99
C VAL A 422 19.06 -12.78 -10.65
N ASN A 423 19.98 -13.33 -11.45
CA ASN A 423 19.86 -14.65 -12.07
C ASN A 423 21.16 -15.43 -11.82
N ALA A 424 21.11 -16.45 -10.97
CA ALA A 424 22.25 -17.21 -10.50
C ALA A 424 22.53 -18.47 -11.34
N ASP A 425 23.81 -18.82 -11.51
CA ASP A 425 24.20 -20.05 -12.19
C ASP A 425 23.85 -21.28 -11.34
N GLN A 426 23.13 -22.25 -11.91
CA GLN A 426 22.69 -23.45 -11.19
C GLN A 426 23.86 -24.32 -10.70
N VAL A 427 23.80 -24.76 -9.44
CA VAL A 427 24.81 -25.61 -8.82
C VAL A 427 24.30 -27.05 -8.69
N GLU A 428 25.10 -28.02 -9.16
CA GLU A 428 24.81 -29.44 -8.96
C GLU A 428 25.30 -29.90 -7.58
N ARG A 429 24.38 -30.43 -6.77
CA ARG A 429 24.66 -31.05 -5.47
C ARG A 429 24.37 -32.55 -5.52
N SER A 430 25.11 -33.31 -4.73
CA SER A 430 24.89 -34.75 -4.58
C SER A 430 24.97 -35.17 -3.11
N VAL A 431 24.05 -36.04 -2.70
CA VAL A 431 24.07 -36.70 -1.38
C VAL A 431 23.79 -38.18 -1.54
N VAL A 432 24.31 -39.00 -0.63
CA VAL A 432 23.97 -40.42 -0.57
C VAL A 432 22.83 -40.60 0.42
N ALA A 433 21.63 -40.88 -0.08
CA ALA A 433 20.50 -41.24 0.75
C ALA A 433 20.68 -42.68 1.25
N ARG A 434 20.59 -42.88 2.57
CA ARG A 434 20.61 -44.21 3.21
C ARG A 434 19.20 -44.60 3.61
N GLY A 435 18.75 -45.77 3.18
CA GLY A 435 17.44 -46.31 3.51
C GLY A 435 17.51 -47.77 3.94
N ASP A 436 16.91 -48.08 5.09
CA ASP A 436 16.88 -49.42 5.67
C ASP A 436 15.63 -50.18 5.21
N VAL A 437 15.84 -51.24 4.41
CA VAL A 437 14.76 -52.09 3.89
C VAL A 437 14.62 -53.35 4.75
N LEU A 438 13.50 -53.48 5.46
CA LEU A 438 13.15 -54.67 6.24
C LEU A 438 12.54 -55.76 5.34
N ILE A 439 13.21 -56.91 5.27
CA ILE A 439 12.66 -58.14 4.68
C ILE A 439 11.98 -58.95 5.80
N PRO A 440 10.64 -59.16 5.75
CA PRO A 440 9.92 -59.91 6.77
C PRO A 440 10.19 -61.41 6.67
N SER A 441 10.09 -62.11 7.80
CA SER A 441 10.30 -63.56 7.89
C SER A 441 9.11 -64.34 7.32
N VAL A 442 9.40 -65.38 6.54
CA VAL A 442 8.41 -66.33 6.03
C VAL A 442 8.61 -67.68 6.72
N GLU A 443 7.57 -68.21 7.35
CA GLU A 443 7.58 -69.60 7.85
C GLU A 443 7.43 -70.58 6.68
N VAL A 444 8.23 -71.65 6.69
CA VAL A 444 8.20 -72.71 5.67
C VAL A 444 7.82 -74.01 6.37
N GLU A 445 6.63 -74.54 6.08
CA GLU A 445 6.20 -75.86 6.54
C GLU A 445 6.91 -76.98 5.77
N GLU A 446 7.17 -78.10 6.45
CA GLU A 446 7.85 -79.27 5.89
C GLU A 446 7.02 -79.95 4.79
N VAL A 447 7.65 -80.22 3.65
CA VAL A 447 7.10 -81.12 2.63
C VAL A 447 7.72 -82.51 2.81
N LEU A 448 6.89 -83.49 3.15
CA LEU A 448 7.30 -84.90 3.25
C LEU A 448 7.80 -85.43 1.90
N ALA A 449 8.94 -86.13 1.93
CA ALA A 449 9.64 -86.58 0.73
C ALA A 449 9.14 -87.92 0.17
N GLU A 450 9.18 -88.07 -1.16
CA GLU A 450 9.38 -89.36 -1.83
C GLU A 450 10.89 -89.51 -2.15
N GLY A 451 11.46 -90.70 -1.92
CA GLY A 451 12.89 -91.00 -2.20
C GLY A 451 13.22 -91.12 -3.69
N THR A 452 14.46 -91.35 -4.15
CA THR A 452 15.75 -91.77 -3.52
C THR A 452 16.86 -91.64 -4.61
N ALA A 453 18.19 -91.71 -4.43
CA ALA A 453 19.13 -91.92 -3.30
C ALA A 453 20.56 -91.46 -3.73
N GLY A 454 21.54 -91.39 -2.82
CA GLY A 454 22.98 -91.48 -3.18
C GLY A 454 24.02 -90.75 -2.30
N ASN A 455 24.73 -91.52 -1.46
CA ASN A 455 26.11 -91.38 -0.92
C ASN A 455 26.60 -90.14 -0.10
N GLU A 456 27.04 -90.44 1.14
CA GLU A 456 28.40 -90.28 1.77
C GLU A 456 29.22 -88.96 1.54
N GLU A 457 30.00 -88.37 2.49
CA GLU A 457 30.70 -88.91 3.69
C GLU A 457 31.18 -87.79 4.68
N THR A 458 31.25 -88.03 6.03
CA THR A 458 32.08 -87.33 7.09
C THR A 458 31.94 -85.79 7.34
N THR A 459 32.57 -85.04 8.28
CA THR A 459 33.02 -85.08 9.74
C THR A 459 33.47 -83.64 10.16
N ASP A 460 33.68 -83.19 11.42
CA ASP A 460 33.12 -83.44 12.78
C ASP A 460 33.78 -82.48 13.85
N SER A 461 33.12 -82.16 14.98
CA SER A 461 33.60 -81.47 16.22
C SER A 461 34.13 -80.01 16.17
N GLY A 462 34.11 -79.17 17.23
CA GLY A 462 33.46 -79.26 18.55
C GLY A 462 33.92 -78.22 19.63
N THR A 463 32.95 -77.58 20.32
CA THR A 463 32.85 -77.28 21.79
C THR A 463 33.77 -76.32 22.62
N THR A 464 33.10 -75.64 23.60
CA THR A 464 33.49 -75.29 25.01
C THR A 464 34.49 -74.14 25.32
N ASP A 465 34.38 -73.35 26.42
CA ASP A 465 33.23 -72.94 27.29
C ASP A 465 33.63 -71.81 28.31
N SER A 466 32.64 -71.26 29.03
CA SER A 466 32.68 -70.70 30.41
C SER A 466 33.17 -69.25 30.77
N ASP A 467 32.23 -68.52 31.40
CA ASP A 467 32.29 -67.83 32.73
C ASP A 467 32.85 -66.40 33.00
N ALA A 468 31.88 -65.49 33.22
CA ALA A 468 31.53 -64.84 34.51
C ALA A 468 32.16 -63.49 35.02
N ALA A 469 31.21 -62.56 35.28
CA ALA A 469 31.11 -61.59 36.41
C ALA A 469 32.08 -60.38 36.56
N GLY A 470 31.49 -59.21 36.89
CA GLY A 470 32.20 -58.01 37.39
C GLY A 470 31.34 -56.74 37.37
N THR A 471 31.38 -55.93 38.43
CA THR A 471 30.44 -54.81 38.70
C THR A 471 31.08 -53.41 38.57
N ASP A 472 30.21 -52.40 38.48
CA ASP A 472 30.29 -51.06 39.08
C ASP A 472 31.13 -49.89 38.46
N VAL A 473 30.38 -48.88 37.99
CA VAL A 473 30.30 -47.49 38.50
C VAL A 473 31.42 -46.44 38.19
N LEU A 474 30.95 -45.26 37.70
CA LEU A 474 31.52 -43.89 37.74
C LEU A 474 32.71 -43.46 36.83
N ASP A 475 32.41 -42.65 35.79
CA ASP A 475 32.52 -41.16 35.80
C ASP A 475 33.24 -40.45 34.61
N GLU A 476 32.77 -39.22 34.36
CA GLU A 476 33.36 -38.02 33.73
C GLU A 476 34.22 -38.03 32.43
N THR A 477 33.69 -37.30 31.44
CA THR A 477 34.36 -36.40 30.46
C THR A 477 35.55 -36.88 29.61
N GLY A 478 35.40 -36.75 28.28
CA GLY A 478 36.53 -36.67 27.35
C GLY A 478 36.06 -36.68 25.90
N GLY A 479 36.38 -35.63 25.14
CA GLY A 479 35.97 -35.54 23.73
C GLY A 479 36.96 -36.14 22.74
N SER A 480 36.56 -36.09 21.46
CA SER A 480 37.39 -36.09 20.24
C SER A 480 37.55 -37.40 19.44
N SER A 481 37.26 -37.23 18.14
CA SER A 481 37.95 -37.80 16.98
C SER A 481 37.98 -39.32 16.73
N ASP A 482 37.05 -39.73 15.87
CA ASP A 482 37.33 -40.04 14.44
C ASP A 482 37.86 -41.42 14.01
N SER A 483 37.25 -41.86 12.90
CA SER A 483 37.72 -42.82 11.88
C SER A 483 37.86 -44.33 12.14
N ALA A 484 37.39 -45.05 11.11
CA ALA A 484 37.83 -46.36 10.59
C ALA A 484 37.11 -47.67 11.02
N VAL A 485 36.13 -48.04 10.19
CA VAL A 485 35.85 -49.39 9.63
C VAL A 485 36.70 -50.59 10.08
N ALA A 486 36.02 -51.66 10.53
CA ALA A 486 36.15 -53.01 9.98
C ALA A 486 34.95 -53.87 10.43
N ALA A 487 34.42 -54.71 9.54
CA ALA A 487 33.37 -55.68 9.85
C ALA A 487 33.95 -57.10 9.90
N GLU A 488 33.50 -57.90 10.86
CA GLU A 488 33.53 -59.38 10.77
C GLU A 488 32.11 -59.91 11.05
N GLU A 489 31.55 -60.56 10.03
CA GLU A 489 30.31 -61.34 10.08
C GLU A 489 30.66 -62.86 10.19
N PRO A 490 29.68 -63.78 10.21
CA PRO A 490 28.53 -63.91 11.10
C PRO A 490 28.50 -65.34 11.71
N VAL A 491 27.30 -65.81 12.10
CA VAL A 491 26.76 -67.19 12.04
C VAL A 491 26.08 -67.59 13.36
N VAL A 492 24.74 -67.73 13.33
CA VAL A 492 24.05 -68.99 13.67
C VAL A 492 22.81 -69.11 12.79
N ILE A 493 22.55 -70.32 12.30
CA ILE A 493 21.42 -70.70 11.44
C ILE A 493 20.23 -71.12 12.30
N GLY A 494 19.02 -70.64 12.01
CA GLY A 494 17.76 -71.11 12.61
C GLY A 494 16.82 -69.99 13.03
N LYS A 495 15.68 -69.88 12.34
CA LYS A 495 14.78 -68.70 12.24
C LYS A 495 15.44 -67.54 11.49
N THR A 496 14.94 -67.26 10.29
CA THR A 496 15.15 -65.97 9.61
C THR A 496 14.54 -64.88 10.47
N LYS A 497 15.37 -64.13 11.19
CA LYS A 497 15.00 -62.83 11.74
C LYS A 497 14.84 -61.82 10.59
N GLU A 498 14.07 -60.77 10.83
CA GLU A 498 13.97 -59.62 9.92
C GLU A 498 15.37 -59.16 9.51
N GLN A 499 15.63 -59.12 8.20
CA GLN A 499 16.88 -58.62 7.67
C GLN A 499 16.68 -57.16 7.25
N THR A 500 17.44 -56.27 7.87
CA THR A 500 17.52 -54.86 7.50
C THR A 500 18.68 -54.67 6.53
N LEU A 501 18.38 -54.37 5.27
CA LEU A 501 19.37 -54.02 4.25
C LEU A 501 19.47 -52.50 4.14
N THR A 502 20.60 -51.94 4.55
CA THR A 502 20.90 -50.51 4.32
C THR A 502 21.30 -50.30 2.86
N VAL A 503 20.46 -49.61 2.10
CA VAL A 503 20.69 -49.26 0.69
C VAL A 503 21.21 -47.84 0.59
N GLU A 504 22.29 -47.65 -0.16
CA GLU A 504 22.87 -46.33 -0.48
C GLU A 504 22.47 -45.90 -1.90
N LEU A 505 21.77 -44.77 -2.02
CA LEU A 505 21.31 -44.20 -3.29
C LEU A 505 21.92 -42.80 -3.47
N PRO A 506 22.82 -42.59 -4.46
CA PRO A 506 23.31 -41.26 -4.78
C PRO A 506 22.20 -40.45 -5.46
N VAL A 507 21.72 -39.42 -4.78
CA VAL A 507 20.75 -38.46 -5.31
C VAL A 507 21.52 -37.22 -5.76
N VAL A 508 21.35 -36.84 -7.03
CA VAL A 508 21.92 -35.62 -7.62
C VAL A 508 20.77 -34.70 -7.98
N TRP A 509 20.82 -33.44 -7.57
CA TRP A 509 19.84 -32.42 -7.95
C TRP A 509 20.51 -31.08 -8.22
N LYS A 510 19.77 -30.20 -8.91
CA LYS A 510 20.20 -28.82 -9.20
C LYS A 510 19.54 -27.89 -8.20
N GLU A 511 20.35 -27.07 -7.56
CA GLU A 511 19.89 -25.97 -6.72
C GLU A 511 20.16 -24.65 -7.43
N ASP A 512 19.38 -23.64 -7.10
CA ASP A 512 19.66 -22.26 -7.51
C ASP A 512 20.97 -21.80 -6.86
N GLY A 513 21.85 -21.20 -7.65
CA GLY A 513 23.16 -20.76 -7.19
C GLY A 513 23.09 -19.50 -6.35
N GLN A 514 24.25 -18.85 -6.20
CA GLN A 514 24.37 -17.55 -5.57
C GLN A 514 25.22 -16.63 -6.44
N VAL A 515 24.74 -15.41 -6.68
CA VAL A 515 25.50 -14.33 -7.29
C VAL A 515 26.10 -13.47 -6.18
N VAL A 516 27.40 -13.26 -6.24
CA VAL A 516 28.09 -12.30 -5.38
C VAL A 516 28.19 -10.97 -6.14
N VAL A 517 27.66 -9.90 -5.56
CA VAL A 517 27.66 -8.56 -6.15
C VAL A 517 28.50 -7.62 -5.30
N HIS A 518 29.57 -7.12 -5.90
CA HIS A 518 30.56 -6.26 -5.27
C HIS A 518 30.42 -4.83 -5.77
N PHE A 519 30.31 -3.87 -4.84
CA PHE A 519 30.15 -2.45 -5.15
C PHE A 519 31.42 -1.67 -4.82
N THR A 520 31.88 -0.87 -5.78
CA THR A 520 33.10 -0.06 -5.66
C THR A 520 32.73 1.42 -5.71
N PHE A 521 33.11 2.19 -4.70
CA PHE A 521 32.95 3.64 -4.66
C PHE A 521 34.20 4.34 -5.20
N GLU A 522 34.00 5.41 -5.96
CA GLU A 522 35.05 6.27 -6.50
C GLU A 522 34.65 7.74 -6.30
N PHE A 523 35.59 8.54 -5.83
CA PHE A 523 35.40 9.96 -5.54
C PHE A 523 36.53 10.76 -6.19
N ASN A 524 36.19 11.70 -7.08
CA ASN A 524 37.14 12.54 -7.82
C ASN A 524 38.32 11.73 -8.42
N ASP A 525 37.99 10.80 -9.32
CA ASP A 525 38.92 9.87 -10.00
C ASP A 525 39.73 8.95 -9.04
N SER A 526 39.39 8.88 -7.75
CA SER A 526 40.08 8.09 -6.73
C SER A 526 39.17 7.00 -6.16
N ILE A 527 39.56 5.73 -6.33
CA ILE A 527 38.82 4.58 -5.79
C ILE A 527 38.96 4.53 -4.25
N ILE A 528 37.84 4.29 -3.57
CA ILE A 528 37.79 4.15 -2.11
C ILE A 528 37.99 2.67 -1.77
N GLU A 529 39.14 2.33 -1.19
CA GLU A 529 39.50 0.94 -0.85
C GLU A 529 38.92 0.46 0.50
N ILE A 530 38.55 1.38 1.39
CA ILE A 530 38.27 1.06 2.81
C ILE A 530 36.79 0.66 3.06
N HIS A 531 35.89 0.91 2.10
CA HIS A 531 34.47 0.56 2.22
C HIS A 531 33.89 0.16 0.86
N GLN A 532 33.86 -1.14 0.59
CA GLN A 532 33.30 -1.74 -0.63
C GLN A 532 32.29 -2.81 -0.18
N PRO A 533 30.97 -2.53 -0.22
CA PRO A 533 29.97 -3.50 0.21
C PRO A 533 29.86 -4.64 -0.80
N GLU A 534 29.73 -5.86 -0.29
CA GLU A 534 29.56 -7.09 -1.05
C GLU A 534 28.33 -7.83 -0.50
N GLU A 535 27.40 -8.18 -1.39
CA GLU A 535 26.17 -8.90 -1.07
C GLU A 535 26.08 -10.20 -1.86
N THR A 536 25.36 -11.19 -1.33
CA THR A 536 25.24 -12.52 -1.95
C THR A 536 23.77 -12.92 -2.06
N TRP A 537 23.29 -13.11 -3.29
CA TRP A 537 21.87 -13.28 -3.60
C TRP A 537 21.58 -14.54 -4.42
N HIS A 538 20.47 -15.19 -4.09
CA HIS A 538 19.83 -16.20 -4.95
C HIS A 538 19.03 -15.52 -6.08
N SER A 539 18.58 -16.27 -7.08
CA SER A 539 17.78 -15.74 -8.19
C SER A 539 16.48 -15.10 -7.69
N GLY A 540 16.19 -13.87 -8.14
CA GLY A 540 15.02 -13.10 -7.70
C GLY A 540 15.24 -11.59 -7.74
N MET A 541 14.25 -10.82 -7.28
CA MET A 541 14.37 -9.37 -7.11
C MET A 541 14.90 -9.07 -5.70
N HIS A 542 15.96 -8.27 -5.61
CA HIS A 542 16.56 -7.83 -4.34
C HIS A 542 16.75 -6.31 -4.35
N SER A 543 16.97 -5.73 -3.17
CA SER A 543 17.32 -4.32 -3.04
C SER A 543 18.49 -4.13 -2.08
N ILE A 544 19.37 -3.19 -2.40
CA ILE A 544 20.53 -2.83 -1.56
C ILE A 544 20.53 -1.34 -1.26
N MET A 545 20.84 -1.01 0.00
CA MET A 545 21.11 0.36 0.44
C MET A 545 22.61 0.58 0.55
N LEU A 546 23.12 1.52 -0.23
CA LEU A 546 24.52 1.94 -0.25
C LEU A 546 24.67 3.23 0.57
N TYR A 547 25.72 3.33 1.37
CA TYR A 547 26.00 4.52 2.18
C TYR A 547 27.50 4.83 2.20
N TYR A 548 27.85 6.10 2.07
CA TYR A 548 29.23 6.55 2.25
C TYR A 548 29.33 7.99 2.79
N PRO A 549 30.02 8.23 3.92
CA PRO A 549 30.30 9.57 4.41
C PRO A 549 31.46 10.21 3.64
N ILE A 550 31.23 11.38 3.03
CA ILE A 550 32.23 12.14 2.29
C ILE A 550 32.77 13.27 3.17
N GLU A 551 34.01 13.14 3.63
CA GLU A 551 34.71 14.11 4.47
C GLU A 551 35.64 15.03 3.66
N ASN A 552 36.01 16.17 4.25
CA ASN A 552 37.02 17.11 3.74
C ASN A 552 36.72 17.71 2.35
N LEU A 553 35.45 18.02 2.06
CA LEU A 553 35.08 18.68 0.81
C LEU A 553 35.66 20.10 0.71
N VAL A 554 36.11 20.45 -0.50
CA VAL A 554 36.57 21.81 -0.83
C VAL A 554 35.40 22.63 -1.35
N ALA A 555 35.24 23.83 -0.80
CA ALA A 555 34.21 24.79 -1.19
C ALA A 555 34.36 25.23 -2.66
N ASN A 556 33.24 25.36 -3.37
CA ASN A 556 33.13 25.79 -4.77
C ASN A 556 33.96 24.94 -5.75
N TYR A 557 34.12 23.66 -5.44
CA TYR A 557 34.78 22.66 -6.28
C TYR A 557 33.75 21.65 -6.79
N ARG A 558 33.78 21.32 -8.10
CA ARG A 558 32.97 20.25 -8.68
C ARG A 558 33.53 18.91 -8.21
N ASN A 559 32.72 18.15 -7.49
CA ASN A 559 33.04 16.81 -7.04
C ASN A 559 32.17 15.80 -7.80
N ILE A 560 32.73 14.63 -8.09
CA ILE A 560 32.04 13.52 -8.75
C ILE A 560 32.16 12.29 -7.85
N PHE A 561 31.02 11.67 -7.56
CA PHE A 561 30.93 10.41 -6.82
C PHE A 561 30.31 9.34 -7.73
N ASN A 562 31.12 8.35 -8.08
CA ASN A 562 30.77 7.24 -8.95
C ASN A 562 30.59 5.95 -8.12
N VAL A 563 29.63 5.12 -8.53
CA VAL A 563 29.48 3.76 -8.01
C VAL A 563 29.51 2.77 -9.16
N TYR A 564 30.36 1.76 -9.03
CA TYR A 564 30.45 0.62 -9.94
C TYR A 564 29.93 -0.62 -9.24
N ALA A 565 29.30 -1.51 -10.00
CA ALA A 565 28.90 -2.84 -9.56
C ALA A 565 29.57 -3.91 -10.44
N ARG A 566 29.91 -5.05 -9.85
CA ARG A 566 30.39 -6.25 -10.54
C ARG A 566 29.72 -7.48 -9.95
N ALA A 567 29.28 -8.41 -10.79
CA ALA A 567 28.59 -9.64 -10.40
C ALA A 567 29.41 -10.88 -10.77
N THR A 568 29.48 -11.86 -9.87
CA THR A 568 30.19 -13.14 -10.06
C THR A 568 29.26 -14.30 -9.69
N GLY A 569 29.22 -15.36 -10.51
CA GLY A 569 28.33 -16.52 -10.29
C GLY A 569 26.91 -16.38 -10.89
N GLY A 570 26.72 -15.40 -11.77
CA GLY A 570 25.48 -15.17 -12.51
C GLY A 570 25.43 -13.76 -13.11
N THR A 571 24.25 -13.29 -13.48
CA THR A 571 24.02 -11.96 -14.04
C THR A 571 23.03 -11.14 -13.21
N VAL A 572 23.19 -9.83 -13.25
CA VAL A 572 22.33 -8.88 -12.52
C VAL A 572 21.82 -7.80 -13.48
N THR A 573 20.54 -7.48 -13.40
CA THR A 573 19.88 -6.42 -14.18
C THR A 573 19.34 -5.35 -13.25
N VAL A 574 19.54 -4.08 -13.60
CA VAL A 574 18.92 -2.91 -12.96
C VAL A 574 18.04 -2.26 -14.02
N ASP A 575 16.74 -2.15 -13.81
CA ASP A 575 15.83 -1.52 -14.78
C ASP A 575 15.81 0.01 -14.65
N THR A 576 15.22 0.70 -15.63
CA THR A 576 15.16 2.17 -15.64
C THR A 576 14.33 2.70 -14.46
N GLY A 577 14.92 3.54 -13.61
CA GLY A 577 14.29 4.08 -12.40
C GLY A 577 14.61 3.32 -11.11
N ASP A 578 15.10 2.08 -11.21
CA ASP A 578 15.37 1.20 -10.06
C ASP A 578 16.66 1.54 -9.29
N CYS A 579 17.46 2.48 -9.80
CA CYS A 579 18.65 2.99 -9.13
C CYS A 579 18.46 4.47 -8.79
N LEU A 580 18.19 4.75 -7.52
CA LEU A 580 18.00 6.09 -6.96
C LEU A 580 19.12 6.39 -5.96
N ALA A 581 19.77 7.55 -6.08
CA ALA A 581 20.82 7.96 -5.17
C ALA A 581 20.74 9.45 -4.85
N ALA A 582 21.30 9.85 -3.70
CA ALA A 582 21.30 11.22 -3.22
C ALA A 582 22.59 11.53 -2.46
N ILE A 583 23.14 12.73 -2.67
CA ILE A 583 24.18 13.32 -1.81
C ILE A 583 23.55 14.48 -1.05
N MET A 584 23.63 14.39 0.28
CA MET A 584 23.09 15.38 1.22
C MET A 584 24.22 16.00 2.04
N GLY A 585 24.20 17.33 2.18
CA GLY A 585 25.28 18.04 2.87
C GLY A 585 24.89 19.48 3.22
N GLN A 586 25.61 20.06 4.15
CA GLN A 586 25.36 21.45 4.56
C GLN A 586 25.86 22.42 3.48
N SER A 587 25.10 23.48 3.19
CA SER A 587 25.49 24.53 2.24
C SER A 587 25.79 24.03 0.81
N MET A 588 25.08 23.01 0.30
CA MET A 588 25.16 22.61 -1.11
C MET A 588 24.23 23.50 -1.96
N GLY A 589 24.77 24.12 -3.01
CA GLY A 589 24.04 25.10 -3.82
C GLY A 589 23.16 24.47 -4.90
N ALA A 590 21.88 24.85 -4.95
CA ALA A 590 20.99 24.51 -6.05
C ALA A 590 21.30 25.40 -7.29
N GLY A 591 22.29 25.00 -8.08
CA GLY A 591 22.62 25.64 -9.35
C GLY A 591 23.91 25.12 -9.98
N GLU A 592 23.81 24.55 -11.18
CA GLU A 592 24.97 24.10 -11.96
C GLU A 592 25.78 25.31 -12.48
N ALA A 593 27.03 25.41 -12.05
CA ALA A 593 28.03 26.23 -12.73
C ALA A 593 28.69 25.38 -13.83
N TRP A 594 28.14 25.43 -15.05
CA TRP A 594 28.74 24.75 -16.22
C TRP A 594 30.17 25.23 -16.46
N ASP A 595 31.13 24.30 -16.47
CA ASP A 595 32.57 24.55 -16.60
C ASP A 595 33.10 24.44 -18.04
N GLY A 596 32.23 24.08 -19.00
CA GLY A 596 32.57 24.03 -20.42
C GLY A 596 33.23 22.72 -20.88
N GLU A 597 33.43 21.73 -20.02
CA GLU A 597 34.01 20.44 -20.42
C GLU A 597 32.94 19.43 -20.86
N ILE A 598 33.10 18.86 -22.06
CA ILE A 598 32.30 17.75 -22.56
C ILE A 598 33.24 16.56 -22.76
N ARG A 599 33.12 15.54 -21.92
CA ARG A 599 33.96 14.34 -21.94
C ARG A 599 33.15 13.17 -22.50
N ILE A 600 33.56 12.68 -23.66
CA ILE A 600 32.89 11.58 -24.38
C ILE A 600 33.76 10.33 -24.26
N GLU A 601 33.21 9.26 -23.69
CA GLU A 601 33.88 7.96 -23.60
C GLU A 601 33.10 6.90 -24.41
N GLU A 602 33.76 6.28 -25.38
CA GLU A 602 33.19 5.24 -26.24
C GLU A 602 33.90 3.90 -25.97
N THR A 603 33.12 2.86 -25.58
CA THR A 603 33.67 1.55 -25.23
C THR A 603 33.55 0.57 -26.41
N ILE A 604 34.62 0.46 -27.20
CA ILE A 604 34.67 -0.45 -28.35
C ILE A 604 34.94 -1.89 -27.89
N LYS A 605 34.12 -2.86 -28.33
CA LYS A 605 34.33 -4.29 -28.05
C LYS A 605 35.68 -4.78 -28.60
N LYS A 606 36.42 -5.50 -27.74
CA LYS A 606 37.77 -6.04 -27.99
C LYS A 606 37.84 -6.86 -29.30
N VAL A 607 38.52 -6.32 -30.31
CA VAL A 607 38.70 -6.99 -31.61
C VAL A 607 39.52 -8.26 -31.44
N LYS A 608 38.96 -9.42 -31.82
CA LYS A 608 39.70 -10.70 -31.83
C LYS A 608 40.72 -10.71 -32.98
N LEU A 609 42.00 -10.58 -32.68
CA LEU A 609 43.06 -10.96 -33.64
C LEU A 609 43.08 -12.48 -33.80
N GLY A 610 42.51 -12.98 -34.90
CA GLY A 610 42.50 -14.40 -35.23
C GLY A 610 42.53 -14.64 -36.74
N GLY A 611 43.72 -14.87 -37.30
CA GLY A 611 43.95 -15.45 -38.63
C GLY A 611 43.62 -14.57 -39.85
N VAL A 612 42.55 -13.76 -39.81
CA VAL A 612 42.10 -12.93 -40.94
C VAL A 612 41.75 -11.53 -40.44
N LEU A 613 42.34 -10.51 -41.07
CA LEU A 613 42.00 -9.10 -40.83
C LEU A 613 40.60 -8.82 -41.38
N GLN A 614 39.62 -8.72 -40.48
CA GLN A 614 38.29 -8.23 -40.81
C GLN A 614 38.24 -6.73 -40.49
N MET A 615 38.15 -5.89 -41.53
CA MET A 615 38.12 -4.44 -41.40
C MET A 615 36.69 -4.00 -41.06
N THR A 616 36.47 -3.59 -39.81
CA THR A 616 35.22 -2.94 -39.40
C THR A 616 35.26 -1.48 -39.83
N ALA A 617 34.35 -1.04 -40.69
CA ALA A 617 34.17 0.38 -40.99
C ALA A 617 33.36 1.03 -39.87
N VAL A 618 33.91 2.08 -39.26
CA VAL A 618 33.18 3.01 -38.40
C VAL A 618 32.95 4.27 -39.23
N ASP A 619 31.68 4.57 -39.53
CA ASP A 619 31.26 5.77 -40.26
C ASP A 619 29.97 6.29 -39.64
N GLU A 620 30.12 7.05 -38.55
CA GLU A 620 29.04 7.79 -37.91
C GLU A 620 29.36 9.29 -37.93
N ASN A 621 28.54 10.06 -38.66
CA ASN A 621 28.58 11.51 -38.65
C ASN A 621 27.58 12.06 -37.64
N ILE A 622 28.03 12.30 -36.41
CA ILE A 622 27.19 12.91 -35.36
C ILE A 622 27.20 14.43 -35.52
N THR A 623 26.06 15.02 -35.84
CA THR A 623 25.93 16.48 -36.05
C THR A 623 25.13 17.12 -34.91
N TRP A 624 25.76 18.01 -34.13
CA TRP A 624 25.13 18.75 -33.05
C TRP A 624 24.80 20.19 -33.48
N LYS A 625 23.75 20.78 -32.92
CA LYS A 625 23.38 22.18 -33.14
C LYS A 625 23.27 22.89 -31.79
N ILE A 626 24.28 23.70 -31.48
CA ILE A 626 24.27 24.65 -30.36
C ILE A 626 23.66 25.95 -30.87
N ASP A 627 22.67 26.51 -30.17
CA ASP A 627 22.11 27.83 -30.49
C ASP A 627 23.00 28.95 -29.91
N GLU A 628 24.23 29.02 -30.42
CA GLU A 628 25.09 30.19 -30.28
C GLU A 628 24.92 31.15 -31.46
N LEU A 629 24.98 32.45 -31.17
CA LEU A 629 24.71 33.54 -32.14
C LEU A 629 25.82 33.76 -33.20
N VAL A 630 26.75 32.82 -33.35
CA VAL A 630 27.85 32.89 -34.33
C VAL A 630 28.06 31.54 -35.04
N LYS A 631 27.60 31.42 -36.29
CA LYS A 631 27.95 30.29 -37.15
C LYS A 631 29.45 30.29 -37.46
N ARG A 632 30.13 29.18 -37.17
CA ARG A 632 31.40 28.80 -37.83
C ARG A 632 31.28 27.41 -38.42
N THR A 633 31.55 27.30 -39.71
CA THR A 633 31.69 26.02 -40.41
C THR A 633 33.14 25.57 -40.37
N TYR A 634 33.36 24.31 -39.97
CA TYR A 634 34.62 23.61 -40.18
C TYR A 634 34.37 22.40 -41.09
N SER A 635 35.36 22.09 -41.92
CA SER A 635 35.39 20.92 -42.78
C SER A 635 36.79 20.34 -42.71
N ASP A 636 36.92 19.04 -42.50
CA ASP A 636 38.21 18.37 -42.59
C ASP A 636 38.15 17.22 -43.61
N VAL A 637 39.28 16.93 -44.26
CA VAL A 637 39.38 15.95 -45.34
C VAL A 637 40.58 15.07 -45.09
N VAL A 638 40.36 13.78 -44.79
CA VAL A 638 41.43 12.81 -44.56
C VAL A 638 42.07 12.39 -45.90
N PRO A 639 43.36 12.70 -46.16
CA PRO A 639 44.02 12.31 -47.40
C PRO A 639 44.92 11.09 -47.14
N GLY A 640 44.39 9.87 -47.28
CA GLY A 640 45.17 8.66 -47.05
C GLY A 640 44.56 7.39 -47.63
N ARG A 641 45.13 6.88 -48.72
CA ARG A 641 44.91 5.48 -49.15
C ARG A 641 45.93 4.58 -48.49
N PHE A 642 45.50 3.74 -47.55
CA PHE A 642 46.34 2.65 -47.04
C PHE A 642 46.47 1.56 -48.10
N GLY A 643 47.69 1.36 -48.61
CA GLY A 643 48.01 0.28 -49.55
C GLY A 643 48.40 -0.99 -48.80
N ILE A 644 47.66 -2.08 -49.01
CA ILE A 644 47.99 -3.40 -48.43
C ILE A 644 48.93 -4.14 -49.39
N GLY A 645 50.14 -4.46 -48.91
CA GLY A 645 51.06 -5.37 -49.59
C GLY A 645 50.84 -6.83 -49.14
N ALA A 646 50.84 -7.77 -50.08
CA ALA A 646 50.80 -9.19 -49.76
C ALA A 646 52.16 -9.66 -49.18
N PHE A 647 52.12 -10.65 -48.29
CA PHE A 647 53.28 -11.30 -47.62
C PHE A 647 53.99 -10.52 -46.49
N ALA A 648 53.22 -9.93 -45.58
CA ALA A 648 53.54 -9.87 -44.14
C ALA A 648 54.97 -9.43 -43.75
N MET A 649 55.45 -8.31 -44.28
CA MET A 649 56.54 -7.53 -43.69
C MET A 649 56.13 -6.05 -43.62
N PRO A 650 56.62 -5.30 -42.61
CA PRO A 650 56.30 -3.89 -42.47
C PRO A 650 56.96 -3.09 -43.60
N VAL A 651 56.16 -2.24 -44.25
CA VAL A 651 56.68 -1.14 -45.08
C VAL A 651 56.65 0.09 -44.20
N GLU A 652 57.82 0.58 -43.79
CA GLU A 652 57.92 1.85 -43.08
C GLU A 652 57.42 3.01 -43.94
N ARG A 653 56.56 3.84 -43.36
CA ARG A 653 56.54 5.29 -43.59
C ARG A 653 55.88 6.04 -42.45
#